data_AF-A0A511TGS2-F1
#
_entry.id   AF-A0A511TGS2-F1
#
_cell.length_a   1.000
_cell.length_b   1.000
_cell.length_c   1.000
_cell.angle_alpha   90.00
_cell.angle_beta   90.00
_cell.angle_gamma   90.00
#
_symmetry.space_group_name_H-M   'P 1'
#
loop_
_entity.id
_entity.type
_entity.pdbx_description
1 polymer ?
#
loop_
_entity_poly.entity_id
_entity_poly.type
_entity_poly.pdbx_seq_one_letter_code
_entity_poly.pdbx_strand_id
1 'polypeptide(L)'
;MAARLTRSVLVAMCCVFAGSTPAAAQSDLLGSKRGGHYWFEFCSGKPDATLLPADPRSLVTPTSNKHVVFNVGWNSCMNRTPQTCGELRSVNAAGGRLLGGNGDPDAGWEFSGHSAWSLWSMSAVQYNALWLRWGLPFRPSDFDNLVAERYGVPLSQQRNPYPLPFEDPNRTNGGSGQLPMALTQTRNADGSWTGQIGVTCSVCHSGQIGKASDGPGLGALHGTNGLTDATLFLGEMGGLNPAFTIASLNRIRGTGNITNFQLFALLTIFDPDGTIPGVILNPRIWAAGSTGTEDPPNWWNLGHRPVKFFDAGMSSDATRIELSWYMPGAALPNYEGGYDWILENEYQANTWMLGLKSPAYPLPVNTTLAQQGSVLFHTLDLWAPNRNNPVARPQQAGNGSCASCHGAYAPRYVNDPSFLATPLFEGMAANVTPIDIIDTDDARMLANDGAVETQAKYSFFGYNGQEGCAEKYNMIGYLAQPLYGIWASGPYFHNGSVPDLWSLLKSSDRPRIWRRKSKSPRFGVVMGFETDLAKGYDPSKLGWKYDTIPCSYLTFSPFNHCNPWDPNETPLIEGGLSLLYGNGALAWNLLGSIVAPSFSNSDIEDRKIYNTRMFSQSNSGHTFTDVLTDAERTALIEYMKTL
;
A
#
# COMPACT_ATOMS: atom_id res chain seq x y z
N MET A 1 61.96 56.95 4.07
CA MET A 1 60.60 57.39 4.47
C MET A 1 59.58 56.57 3.71
N ALA A 2 58.50 56.19 4.39
CA ALA A 2 57.23 55.75 3.82
C ALA A 2 57.21 54.44 3.02
N ALA A 3 56.37 53.53 3.50
CA ALA A 3 55.89 52.35 2.80
C ALA A 3 55.04 52.74 1.58
N ARG A 4 55.06 51.90 0.52
CA ARG A 4 53.86 51.41 -0.17
C ARG A 4 54.19 50.36 -1.26
N LEU A 5 53.44 49.26 -1.16
CA LEU A 5 52.85 48.42 -2.22
C LEU A 5 53.74 47.79 -3.31
N THR A 6 53.76 46.45 -3.30
CA THR A 6 53.48 45.65 -4.51
C THR A 6 52.96 44.26 -4.14
N ARG A 7 51.89 43.82 -4.82
CA ARG A 7 51.30 42.47 -4.76
C ARG A 7 52.26 41.44 -5.35
N SER A 8 52.29 40.23 -4.80
CA SER A 8 52.79 39.04 -5.49
C SER A 8 51.88 37.85 -5.21
N VAL A 9 51.52 37.16 -6.28
CA VAL A 9 50.65 35.98 -6.35
C VAL A 9 51.41 34.77 -5.82
N LEU A 10 50.82 34.01 -4.88
CA LEU A 10 51.34 32.74 -4.39
C LEU A 10 50.51 31.60 -4.98
N VAL A 11 51.17 30.74 -5.76
CA VAL A 11 50.66 29.43 -6.16
C VAL A 11 51.06 28.44 -5.05
N ALA A 12 50.07 27.86 -4.37
CA ALA A 12 50.27 26.81 -3.38
C ALA A 12 49.88 25.45 -3.97
N MET A 13 50.86 24.57 -4.06
CA MET A 13 50.75 23.18 -4.49
C MET A 13 50.23 22.35 -3.30
N CYS A 14 49.01 21.82 -3.38
CA CYS A 14 48.43 20.96 -2.35
C CYS A 14 48.79 19.49 -2.61
N CYS A 15 49.63 18.91 -1.75
CA CYS A 15 49.78 17.46 -1.63
C CYS A 15 48.58 16.88 -0.88
N VAL A 16 47.80 16.04 -1.55
CA VAL A 16 46.70 15.28 -0.94
C VAL A 16 47.26 14.01 -0.30
N PHE A 17 47.25 13.95 1.03
CA PHE A 17 47.44 12.69 1.76
C PHE A 17 46.13 11.90 1.71
N ALA A 18 46.13 10.77 1.01
CA ALA A 18 45.05 9.79 1.01
C ALA A 18 45.09 9.01 2.34
N GLY A 19 44.33 9.47 3.33
CA GLY A 19 44.00 8.67 4.51
C GLY A 19 42.81 7.77 4.20
N SER A 20 43.06 6.53 3.78
CA SER A 20 42.03 5.49 3.73
C SER A 20 41.70 5.04 5.15
N THR A 21 40.54 5.45 5.66
CA THR A 21 39.92 4.78 6.82
C THR A 21 39.57 3.33 6.42
N PRO A 22 39.91 2.31 7.24
CA PRO A 22 39.55 0.94 6.94
C PRO A 22 38.02 0.81 6.96
N ALA A 23 37.46 0.20 5.90
CA ALA A 23 36.05 -0.16 5.87
C ALA A 23 35.73 -1.02 7.10
N ALA A 24 34.81 -0.56 7.95
CA ALA A 24 34.31 -1.38 9.04
C ALA A 24 33.78 -2.70 8.46
N ALA A 25 34.22 -3.83 9.01
CA ALA A 25 33.76 -5.14 8.57
C ALA A 25 32.22 -5.16 8.60
N GLN A 26 31.60 -5.42 7.45
CA GLN A 26 30.16 -5.46 7.31
C GLN A 26 29.62 -6.57 8.24
N SER A 27 28.76 -6.20 9.19
CA SER A 27 28.13 -7.13 10.12
C SER A 27 27.28 -8.14 9.35
N ASP A 28 27.50 -9.43 9.55
CA ASP A 28 26.66 -10.50 8.97
C ASP A 28 25.24 -10.55 9.59
N LEU A 29 25.00 -9.80 10.67
CA LEU A 29 23.71 -9.68 11.34
C LEU A 29 22.82 -8.53 10.82
N LEU A 30 23.36 -7.62 10.01
CA LEU A 30 22.62 -6.44 9.53
C LEU A 30 22.75 -6.30 8.02
N GLY A 31 21.66 -5.93 7.36
CA GLY A 31 21.59 -5.72 5.92
C GLY A 31 20.14 -5.63 5.48
N SER A 32 19.88 -4.87 4.42
CA SER A 32 18.55 -4.81 3.81
C SER A 32 18.65 -4.52 2.33
N LYS A 33 17.86 -5.28 1.56
CA LYS A 33 17.60 -5.03 0.14
C LYS A 33 16.57 -3.93 -0.09
N ARG A 34 15.82 -3.55 0.95
CA ARG A 34 14.70 -2.59 0.90
C ARG A 34 13.62 -3.02 -0.09
N GLY A 35 13.36 -4.32 -0.13
CA GLY A 35 12.43 -4.94 -1.08
C GLY A 35 12.92 -4.87 -2.53
N GLY A 36 11.97 -4.74 -3.45
CA GLY A 36 12.16 -4.90 -4.88
C GLY A 36 12.33 -6.37 -5.27
N HIS A 37 12.43 -6.62 -6.58
CA HIS A 37 12.68 -7.94 -7.10
C HIS A 37 14.17 -8.20 -7.33
N TYR A 38 14.62 -9.43 -7.07
CA TYR A 38 16.02 -9.85 -7.18
C TYR A 38 16.68 -9.49 -8.53
N TRP A 39 15.91 -9.55 -9.62
CA TRP A 39 16.39 -9.19 -10.96
C TRP A 39 17.01 -7.80 -11.05
N PHE A 40 16.44 -6.80 -10.36
CA PHE A 40 16.94 -5.43 -10.43
C PHE A 40 18.31 -5.28 -9.76
N GLU A 41 18.54 -6.00 -8.66
CA GLU A 41 19.85 -6.05 -8.01
C GLU A 41 20.86 -6.83 -8.86
N PHE A 42 20.45 -7.98 -9.39
CA PHE A 42 21.28 -8.77 -10.30
C PHE A 42 21.74 -7.94 -11.50
N CYS A 43 20.86 -7.13 -12.09
CA CYS A 43 21.19 -6.31 -13.26
C CYS A 43 21.96 -5.02 -12.95
N SER A 44 22.21 -4.69 -11.69
CA SER A 44 22.97 -3.50 -11.31
C SER A 44 24.40 -3.58 -11.85
N GLY A 45 24.80 -2.59 -12.66
CA GLY A 45 26.13 -2.53 -13.27
C GLY A 45 26.40 -3.57 -14.38
N LYS A 46 25.43 -4.40 -14.76
CA LYS A 46 25.60 -5.42 -15.82
C LYS A 46 25.20 -4.90 -17.22
N PRO A 47 25.80 -5.43 -18.31
CA PRO A 47 25.40 -5.13 -19.69
C PRO A 47 23.97 -5.61 -20.01
N ASP A 48 23.32 -4.95 -20.96
CA ASP A 48 21.93 -5.25 -21.36
C ASP A 48 21.75 -6.68 -21.88
N ALA A 49 22.75 -7.25 -22.56
CA ALA A 49 22.71 -8.62 -23.08
C ALA A 49 22.84 -9.72 -21.99
N THR A 50 23.02 -9.35 -20.72
CA THR A 50 23.12 -10.32 -19.63
C THR A 50 21.79 -11.05 -19.46
N LEU A 51 21.82 -12.39 -19.51
CA LEU A 51 20.66 -13.23 -19.25
C LEU A 51 20.21 -13.13 -17.79
N LEU A 52 18.90 -13.01 -17.60
CA LEU A 52 18.30 -12.99 -16.29
C LEU A 52 18.19 -14.39 -15.69
N PRO A 53 18.45 -14.56 -14.38
CA PRO A 53 18.16 -15.79 -13.68
C PRO A 53 16.64 -15.97 -13.52
N ALA A 54 16.21 -17.20 -13.18
CA ALA A 54 14.81 -17.46 -12.83
C ALA A 54 14.32 -16.57 -11.68
N ASP A 55 13.02 -16.28 -11.67
CA ASP A 55 12.35 -15.59 -10.56
C ASP A 55 12.49 -16.44 -9.28
N PRO A 56 13.10 -15.94 -8.19
CA PRO A 56 13.21 -16.70 -6.95
C PRO A 56 11.85 -17.14 -6.39
N ARG A 57 10.77 -16.38 -6.60
CA ARG A 57 9.42 -16.74 -6.14
C ARG A 57 8.95 -18.05 -6.77
N SER A 58 9.29 -18.30 -8.04
CA SER A 58 8.96 -19.55 -8.75
C SER A 58 9.63 -20.80 -8.18
N LEU A 59 10.66 -20.63 -7.33
CA LEU A 59 11.37 -21.73 -6.68
C LEU A 59 10.78 -22.07 -5.31
N VAL A 60 9.83 -21.27 -4.80
CA VAL A 60 9.24 -21.44 -3.47
C VAL A 60 8.39 -22.69 -3.43
N THR A 61 8.75 -23.62 -2.55
CA THR A 61 7.97 -24.82 -2.24
C THR A 61 7.72 -24.91 -0.74
N PRO A 62 6.62 -25.58 -0.31
CA PRO A 62 6.36 -25.76 1.12
C PRO A 62 7.52 -26.45 1.85
N THR A 63 7.87 -25.94 3.02
CA THR A 63 8.98 -26.43 3.84
C THR A 63 8.48 -27.12 5.09
N SER A 64 9.12 -28.22 5.49
CA SER A 64 8.78 -28.96 6.72
C SER A 64 9.92 -29.04 7.74
N ASN A 65 11.16 -28.71 7.35
CA ASN A 65 12.37 -28.90 8.16
C ASN A 65 13.29 -27.67 8.19
N LYS A 66 12.70 -26.48 8.06
CA LYS A 66 13.41 -25.20 8.04
C LYS A 66 12.92 -24.30 9.18
N HIS A 67 13.77 -23.38 9.63
CA HIS A 67 13.38 -22.38 10.61
C HIS A 67 12.41 -21.35 10.03
N VAL A 68 12.59 -20.97 8.77
CA VAL A 68 11.60 -20.21 7.98
C VAL A 68 10.60 -21.18 7.37
N VAL A 69 9.31 -20.91 7.53
CA VAL A 69 8.25 -21.78 7.04
C VAL A 69 7.61 -21.18 5.80
N PHE A 70 7.70 -21.90 4.68
CA PHE A 70 6.87 -21.69 3.52
C PHE A 70 5.73 -22.71 3.51
N ASN A 71 4.50 -22.26 3.34
CA ASN A 71 3.31 -23.10 3.22
C ASN A 71 2.45 -22.75 1.99
N VAL A 72 2.80 -21.69 1.26
CA VAL A 72 2.17 -21.30 0.00
C VAL A 72 3.20 -21.16 -1.12
N GLY A 73 2.87 -21.67 -2.30
CA GLY A 73 3.73 -21.63 -3.48
C GLY A 73 3.36 -20.53 -4.46
N TRP A 74 4.27 -20.28 -5.40
CA TRP A 74 4.01 -19.43 -6.56
C TRP A 74 3.53 -20.28 -7.73
N ASN A 75 2.62 -19.75 -8.55
CA ASN A 75 2.17 -20.40 -9.79
C ASN A 75 2.37 -19.48 -10.98
N SER A 76 2.80 -20.06 -12.11
CA SER A 76 3.00 -19.34 -13.37
C SER A 76 1.65 -19.11 -14.03
N CYS A 77 1.26 -17.84 -14.21
CA CYS A 77 -0.02 -17.42 -14.74
C CYS A 77 0.15 -16.59 -16.01
N MET A 78 0.87 -15.47 -15.94
CA MET A 78 1.18 -14.63 -17.11
C MET A 78 2.11 -15.36 -18.09
N ASN A 79 2.95 -16.27 -17.59
CA ASN A 79 3.91 -17.05 -18.39
C ASN A 79 4.83 -16.15 -19.25
N ARG A 80 5.19 -14.99 -18.72
CA ARG A 80 6.05 -14.01 -19.39
C ARG A 80 7.01 -13.38 -18.38
N THR A 81 8.31 -13.43 -18.67
CA THR A 81 9.34 -12.84 -17.81
C THR A 81 10.43 -12.21 -18.68
N PRO A 82 11.10 -11.13 -18.21
CA PRO A 82 12.20 -10.54 -18.94
C PRO A 82 13.36 -11.51 -19.04
N GLN A 83 13.92 -11.67 -20.23
CA GLN A 83 14.99 -12.63 -20.51
C GLN A 83 16.38 -12.02 -20.29
N THR A 84 16.50 -10.71 -20.39
CA THR A 84 17.76 -9.99 -20.27
C THR A 84 17.66 -8.75 -19.39
N CYS A 85 18.80 -8.27 -18.88
CA CYS A 85 18.85 -7.02 -18.14
C CYS A 85 18.39 -5.81 -18.95
N GLY A 86 18.67 -5.79 -20.26
CA GLY A 86 18.19 -4.72 -21.15
C GLY A 86 16.68 -4.72 -21.30
N GLU A 87 16.09 -5.91 -21.49
CA GLU A 87 14.64 -6.07 -21.54
C GLU A 87 13.98 -5.62 -20.23
N LEU A 88 14.49 -6.07 -19.07
CA LEU A 88 13.97 -5.66 -17.77
C LEU A 88 13.96 -4.14 -17.61
N ARG A 89 15.06 -3.46 -17.95
CA ARG A 89 15.15 -1.99 -17.87
C ARG A 89 14.13 -1.31 -18.79
N SER A 90 13.99 -1.80 -20.03
CA SER A 90 13.06 -1.26 -21.00
C SER A 90 11.60 -1.43 -20.57
N VAL A 91 11.23 -2.63 -20.14
CA VAL A 91 9.87 -2.98 -19.68
C VAL A 91 9.53 -2.23 -18.39
N ASN A 92 10.47 -2.14 -17.44
CA ASN A 92 10.33 -1.34 -16.23
C ASN A 92 10.10 0.15 -16.54
N ALA A 93 10.83 0.71 -17.52
CA ALA A 93 10.64 2.10 -17.95
C ALA A 93 9.26 2.32 -18.60
N ALA A 94 8.77 1.36 -19.39
CA ALA A 94 7.43 1.41 -19.96
C ALA A 94 6.35 1.35 -18.86
N GLY A 95 6.50 0.47 -17.88
CA GLY A 95 5.58 0.37 -16.74
C GLY A 95 5.54 1.64 -15.89
N GLY A 96 6.69 2.30 -15.74
CA GLY A 96 6.79 3.58 -15.05
C GLY A 96 6.04 4.72 -15.77
N ARG A 97 6.01 4.72 -17.10
CA ARG A 97 5.18 5.66 -17.87
C ARG A 97 3.70 5.36 -17.71
N LEU A 98 3.34 4.07 -17.79
CA LEU A 98 1.96 3.60 -17.65
C LEU A 98 1.36 3.90 -16.26
N LEU A 99 2.07 3.59 -15.18
CA LEU A 99 1.55 3.67 -13.81
C LEU A 99 1.94 4.97 -13.08
N GLY A 100 2.98 5.65 -13.53
CA GLY A 100 3.50 6.85 -12.87
C GLY A 100 2.64 8.09 -13.04
N GLY A 101 1.85 8.19 -14.12
CA GLY A 101 1.03 9.36 -14.42
C GLY A 101 1.87 10.53 -14.95
N ASN A 102 1.75 11.71 -14.33
CA ASN A 102 2.51 12.93 -14.66
C ASN A 102 2.27 13.49 -16.07
N GLY A 103 1.16 13.11 -16.69
CA GLY A 103 0.80 13.51 -18.03
C GLY A 103 1.66 12.88 -19.14
N ASP A 104 2.20 11.70 -18.89
CA ASP A 104 2.80 10.86 -19.93
C ASP A 104 1.71 10.39 -20.92
N PRO A 105 1.99 10.35 -22.25
CA PRO A 105 1.04 9.80 -23.22
C PRO A 105 0.62 8.35 -22.95
N ASP A 106 1.51 7.55 -22.37
CA ASP A 106 1.23 6.14 -22.06
C ASP A 106 0.52 5.99 -20.70
N ALA A 107 0.32 7.07 -19.95
CA ALA A 107 -0.23 7.02 -18.60
C ALA A 107 -1.65 6.43 -18.61
N GLY A 108 -1.79 5.29 -17.94
CA GLY A 108 -3.08 4.68 -17.66
C GLY A 108 -3.84 5.48 -16.60
N TRP A 109 -5.16 5.49 -16.72
CA TRP A 109 -6.04 6.11 -15.74
C TRP A 109 -7.40 5.42 -15.72
N GLU A 110 -8.14 5.73 -14.65
CA GLU A 110 -9.40 5.10 -14.26
C GLU A 110 -10.35 4.78 -15.42
N PHE A 111 -10.62 3.48 -15.58
CA PHE A 111 -11.55 2.87 -16.52
C PHE A 111 -11.41 3.31 -17.99
N SER A 112 -10.22 3.74 -18.39
CA SER A 112 -10.02 4.43 -19.66
C SER A 112 -8.72 4.08 -20.37
N GLY A 113 -7.93 3.16 -19.82
CA GLY A 113 -6.57 2.89 -20.30
C GLY A 113 -5.78 4.19 -20.38
N HIS A 114 -5.17 4.46 -21.53
CA HIS A 114 -4.47 5.72 -21.84
C HIS A 114 -5.30 6.65 -22.75
N SER A 115 -6.63 6.53 -22.75
CA SER A 115 -7.49 7.32 -23.64
C SER A 115 -7.41 8.82 -23.35
N ALA A 116 -7.53 9.65 -24.39
CA ALA A 116 -7.53 11.11 -24.26
C ALA A 116 -8.71 11.65 -23.45
N TRP A 117 -9.86 10.97 -23.52
CA TRP A 117 -11.08 11.36 -22.83
C TRP A 117 -11.98 10.14 -22.62
N SER A 118 -12.76 10.17 -21.55
CA SER A 118 -13.90 9.28 -21.35
C SER A 118 -14.90 9.93 -20.40
N LEU A 119 -16.04 9.27 -20.16
CA LEU A 119 -17.01 9.67 -19.14
C LEU A 119 -16.45 9.68 -17.71
N TRP A 120 -15.27 9.10 -17.51
CA TRP A 120 -14.56 9.02 -16.23
C TRP A 120 -13.55 10.17 -16.04
N SER A 121 -13.27 10.96 -17.08
CA SER A 121 -12.38 12.13 -16.96
C SER A 121 -13.08 13.36 -16.42
N MET A 122 -12.31 14.24 -15.76
CA MET A 122 -12.74 15.57 -15.37
C MET A 122 -11.97 16.64 -16.16
N SER A 123 -12.63 17.72 -16.54
CA SER A 123 -11.93 18.85 -17.17
C SER A 123 -11.09 19.61 -16.13
N ALA A 124 -9.99 20.20 -16.59
CA ALA A 124 -9.18 21.11 -15.78
C ALA A 124 -10.00 22.31 -15.25
N VAL A 125 -11.08 22.72 -15.94
CA VAL A 125 -12.01 23.75 -15.46
C VAL A 125 -12.76 23.27 -14.22
N GLN A 126 -13.27 22.03 -14.22
CA GLN A 126 -13.93 21.44 -13.05
C GLN A 126 -12.95 21.30 -11.88
N TYR A 127 -11.73 20.81 -12.15
CA TYR A 127 -10.69 20.71 -11.13
C TYR A 127 -10.36 22.08 -10.52
N ASN A 128 -10.15 23.11 -11.35
CA ASN A 128 -9.91 24.48 -10.89
C ASN A 128 -11.08 25.09 -10.10
N ALA A 129 -12.29 24.53 -10.19
CA ALA A 129 -13.48 25.00 -9.50
C ALA A 129 -13.71 24.33 -8.13
N LEU A 130 -12.88 23.36 -7.70
CA LEU A 130 -13.08 22.63 -6.44
C LEU A 130 -13.15 23.54 -5.19
N TRP A 131 -12.46 24.69 -5.19
CA TRP A 131 -12.53 25.65 -4.08
C TRP A 131 -13.94 26.20 -3.84
N LEU A 132 -14.79 26.28 -4.88
CA LEU A 132 -16.20 26.66 -4.75
C LEU A 132 -16.97 25.60 -3.96
N ARG A 133 -16.69 24.32 -4.24
CA ARG A 133 -17.30 23.19 -3.52
C ARG A 133 -16.88 23.17 -2.05
N TRP A 134 -15.67 23.62 -1.75
CA TRP A 134 -15.19 23.77 -0.38
C TRP A 134 -15.75 25.00 0.35
N GLY A 135 -16.58 25.81 -0.33
CA GLY A 135 -17.19 27.01 0.23
C GLY A 135 -16.21 28.17 0.44
N LEU A 136 -15.08 28.18 -0.27
CA LEU A 136 -14.11 29.27 -0.16
C LEU A 136 -14.55 30.49 -0.99
N PRO A 137 -14.26 31.72 -0.53
CA PRO A 137 -14.67 32.94 -1.22
C PRO A 137 -13.84 33.24 -2.48
N PHE A 138 -12.63 32.68 -2.59
CA PHE A 138 -11.73 32.83 -3.72
C PHE A 138 -10.81 31.61 -3.83
N ARG A 139 -10.27 31.34 -5.03
CA ARG A 139 -9.26 30.31 -5.25
C ARG A 139 -7.99 30.65 -4.44
N PRO A 140 -7.56 29.80 -3.49
CA PRO A 140 -6.34 30.03 -2.74
C PRO A 140 -5.10 30.04 -3.65
N SER A 141 -4.08 30.81 -3.27
CA SER A 141 -2.79 30.81 -3.98
C SER A 141 -2.05 29.47 -3.87
N ASP A 142 -2.29 28.73 -2.79
CA ASP A 142 -1.75 27.40 -2.51
C ASP A 142 -2.76 26.28 -2.80
N PHE A 143 -3.67 26.50 -3.76
CA PHE A 143 -4.75 25.57 -4.11
C PHE A 143 -4.28 24.11 -4.30
N ASP A 144 -3.21 23.89 -5.06
CA ASP A 144 -2.70 22.54 -5.35
C ASP A 144 -2.26 21.80 -4.06
N ASN A 145 -1.64 22.53 -3.12
CA ASN A 145 -1.33 22.00 -1.79
C ASN A 145 -2.61 21.67 -1.03
N LEU A 146 -3.61 22.55 -1.04
CA LEU A 146 -4.88 22.29 -0.35
C LEU A 146 -5.64 21.09 -0.91
N VAL A 147 -5.56 20.84 -2.23
CA VAL A 147 -6.08 19.59 -2.82
C VAL A 147 -5.34 18.39 -2.21
N ALA A 148 -4.01 18.42 -2.20
CA ALA A 148 -3.20 17.34 -1.65
C ALA A 148 -3.51 17.07 -0.16
N GLU A 149 -3.68 18.13 0.63
CA GLU A 149 -4.03 18.06 2.05
C GLU A 149 -5.44 17.52 2.29
N ARG A 150 -6.43 18.07 1.59
CA ARG A 150 -7.85 17.71 1.77
C ARG A 150 -8.07 16.23 1.49
N TYR A 151 -7.54 15.74 0.38
CA TYR A 151 -7.81 14.37 -0.05
C TYR A 151 -6.73 13.37 0.34
N GLY A 152 -5.55 13.81 0.76
CA GLY A 152 -4.46 12.91 1.15
C GLY A 152 -3.72 12.30 -0.02
N VAL A 153 -3.51 13.09 -1.07
CA VAL A 153 -2.82 12.68 -2.28
C VAL A 153 -1.61 13.60 -2.46
N PRO A 154 -0.37 13.13 -2.25
CA PRO A 154 0.77 14.02 -2.15
C PRO A 154 1.16 14.63 -3.50
N LEU A 155 1.81 15.80 -3.44
CA LEU A 155 2.47 16.41 -4.60
C LEU A 155 3.87 15.80 -4.74
N SER A 156 4.15 15.23 -5.91
CA SER A 156 5.50 14.77 -6.28
C SER A 156 6.39 15.96 -6.65
N GLN A 157 7.71 15.77 -6.53
CA GLN A 157 8.69 16.67 -7.14
C GLN A 157 8.67 16.59 -8.68
N GLN A 158 8.13 15.51 -9.23
CA GLN A 158 7.93 15.35 -10.66
C GLN A 158 6.80 16.28 -11.13
N ARG A 159 7.06 17.02 -12.21
CA ARG A 159 6.08 17.90 -12.85
C ARG A 159 4.90 17.07 -13.34
N ASN A 160 3.70 17.43 -12.90
CA ASN A 160 2.43 16.83 -13.31
C ASN A 160 1.46 17.97 -13.66
N PRO A 161 1.53 18.50 -14.90
CA PRO A 161 0.95 19.80 -15.20
C PRO A 161 -0.57 19.74 -15.45
N TYR A 162 -1.27 20.84 -15.17
CA TYR A 162 -2.63 21.09 -15.66
C TYR A 162 -2.83 22.59 -16.00
N PRO A 163 -3.71 22.92 -16.97
CA PRO A 163 -3.94 24.31 -17.35
C PRO A 163 -4.73 25.05 -16.27
N LEU A 164 -4.18 26.19 -15.84
CA LEU A 164 -4.93 27.17 -15.06
C LEU A 164 -5.98 27.86 -15.95
N PRO A 165 -6.98 28.56 -15.38
CA PRO A 165 -7.94 29.31 -16.17
C PRO A 165 -7.25 30.24 -17.17
N PHE A 166 -7.73 30.23 -18.42
CA PHE A 166 -7.21 30.99 -19.56
C PHE A 166 -5.87 30.48 -20.15
N GLU A 167 -5.28 29.41 -19.63
CA GLU A 167 -4.13 28.77 -20.28
C GLU A 167 -4.57 27.80 -21.38
N ASP A 168 -3.86 27.83 -22.51
CA ASP A 168 -3.89 26.74 -23.50
C ASP A 168 -2.80 25.74 -23.14
N PRO A 169 -3.15 24.51 -22.70
CA PRO A 169 -2.15 23.53 -22.26
C PRO A 169 -1.15 23.16 -23.36
N ASN A 170 -1.51 23.30 -24.64
CA ASN A 170 -0.60 23.02 -25.75
C ASN A 170 0.41 24.15 -26.01
N ARG A 171 0.17 25.34 -25.45
CA ARG A 171 1.10 26.49 -25.53
C ARG A 171 1.87 26.72 -24.23
N THR A 172 1.46 26.07 -23.14
CA THR A 172 2.08 26.16 -21.81
C THR A 172 2.67 24.83 -21.32
N ASN A 173 2.85 23.86 -22.22
CA ASN A 173 3.37 22.52 -21.93
C ASN A 173 2.62 21.86 -20.75
N GLY A 174 1.32 21.71 -20.92
CA GLY A 174 0.38 21.11 -19.98
C GLY A 174 -0.23 22.11 -19.01
N GLY A 175 0.27 23.34 -18.92
CA GLY A 175 -0.22 24.34 -17.96
C GLY A 175 0.67 24.54 -16.76
N SER A 176 0.51 25.66 -16.07
CA SER A 176 1.39 26.06 -14.96
C SER A 176 0.99 25.49 -13.59
N GLY A 177 -0.21 24.90 -13.46
CA GLY A 177 -0.63 24.22 -12.24
C GLY A 177 0.07 22.87 -12.03
N GLN A 178 0.04 22.35 -10.81
CA GLN A 178 0.59 21.05 -10.44
C GLN A 178 -0.50 20.13 -9.85
N LEU A 179 -0.71 18.98 -10.50
CA LEU A 179 -1.56 17.90 -10.00
C LEU A 179 -0.84 17.04 -8.95
N PRO A 180 -1.56 16.57 -7.92
CA PRO A 180 -1.12 15.45 -7.07
C PRO A 180 -0.87 14.16 -7.85
N MET A 181 -0.09 13.24 -7.27
CA MET A 181 0.27 11.96 -7.90
C MET A 181 -0.93 11.08 -8.28
N ALA A 182 -2.05 11.23 -7.55
CA ALA A 182 -3.29 10.52 -7.79
C ALA A 182 -4.05 10.97 -9.05
N LEU A 183 -3.58 12.02 -9.72
CA LEU A 183 -4.19 12.59 -10.91
C LEU A 183 -3.18 12.65 -12.05
N THR A 184 -3.65 12.66 -13.29
CA THR A 184 -2.81 12.88 -14.47
C THR A 184 -3.61 13.63 -15.52
N GLN A 185 -3.01 14.65 -16.15
CA GLN A 185 -3.63 15.25 -17.34
C GLN A 185 -3.44 14.32 -18.53
N THR A 186 -4.49 14.04 -19.29
CA THR A 186 -4.44 13.09 -20.41
C THR A 186 -3.88 13.74 -21.67
N ARG A 187 -3.54 12.90 -22.66
CA ARG A 187 -3.07 13.34 -23.97
C ARG A 187 -3.86 12.71 -25.10
N ASN A 188 -3.92 13.43 -26.21
CA ASN A 188 -4.39 12.90 -27.49
C ASN A 188 -3.33 11.96 -28.09
N ALA A 189 -3.73 11.15 -29.07
CA ALA A 189 -2.83 10.22 -29.77
C ALA A 189 -1.66 10.92 -30.49
N ASP A 190 -1.80 12.21 -30.86
CA ASP A 190 -0.72 13.03 -31.43
C ASP A 190 0.22 13.63 -30.36
N GLY A 191 -0.02 13.31 -29.09
CA GLY A 191 0.73 13.82 -27.94
C GLY A 191 0.28 15.20 -27.45
N SER A 192 -0.71 15.85 -28.07
CA SER A 192 -1.23 17.12 -27.57
C SER A 192 -1.97 16.95 -26.24
N TRP A 193 -1.88 17.96 -25.37
CA TRP A 193 -2.57 18.00 -24.09
C TRP A 193 -4.06 18.25 -24.27
N THR A 194 -4.89 17.52 -23.54
CA THR A 194 -6.36 17.56 -23.68
C THR A 194 -7.02 18.58 -22.75
N GLY A 195 -6.35 18.97 -21.66
CA GLY A 195 -6.99 19.66 -20.53
C GLY A 195 -7.96 18.79 -19.74
N GLN A 196 -7.98 17.48 -19.98
CA GLN A 196 -8.75 16.49 -19.21
C GLN A 196 -7.83 15.80 -18.20
N ILE A 197 -8.40 15.39 -17.07
CA ILE A 197 -7.68 14.83 -15.93
C ILE A 197 -8.31 13.49 -15.58
N GLY A 198 -7.48 12.47 -15.45
CA GLY A 198 -7.85 11.12 -15.01
C GLY A 198 -7.28 10.79 -13.63
N VAL A 199 -7.90 9.84 -12.93
CA VAL A 199 -7.44 9.32 -11.63
C VAL A 199 -6.50 8.14 -11.84
N THR A 200 -5.39 8.11 -11.11
CA THR A 200 -4.36 7.07 -11.22
C THR A 200 -4.39 6.08 -10.04
N CYS A 201 -3.76 4.92 -10.16
CA CYS A 201 -3.58 3.93 -9.08
C CYS A 201 -2.93 4.53 -7.82
N SER A 202 -2.19 5.64 -7.98
CA SER A 202 -1.58 6.38 -6.87
C SER A 202 -2.61 6.94 -5.89
N VAL A 203 -3.91 6.98 -6.23
CA VAL A 203 -4.97 7.31 -5.28
C VAL A 203 -4.96 6.37 -4.06
N CYS A 204 -4.58 5.10 -4.22
CA CYS A 204 -4.46 4.16 -3.11
C CYS A 204 -3.02 3.71 -2.85
N HIS A 205 -2.20 3.57 -3.90
CA HIS A 205 -0.85 3.02 -3.82
C HIS A 205 0.25 4.09 -3.85
N SER A 206 -0.03 5.27 -3.27
CA SER A 206 0.99 6.28 -3.03
C SER A 206 0.75 7.00 -1.71
N GLY A 207 1.83 7.51 -1.15
CA GLY A 207 1.81 8.21 0.12
C GLY A 207 2.99 9.17 0.23
N GLN A 208 3.13 9.77 1.39
CA GLN A 208 4.24 10.66 1.69
C GLN A 208 4.85 10.35 3.05
N ILE A 209 6.17 10.16 3.04
CA ILE A 209 6.96 9.84 4.22
C ILE A 209 8.09 10.87 4.31
N GLY A 210 7.98 11.76 5.30
CA GLY A 210 8.90 12.89 5.42
C GLY A 210 8.82 13.85 4.23
N LYS A 211 9.93 14.54 4.04
CA LYS A 211 10.21 15.41 2.90
C LYS A 211 11.29 14.79 2.05
N ALA A 212 11.33 15.15 0.78
CA ALA A 212 12.44 14.76 -0.10
C ALA A 212 13.81 15.26 0.40
N SER A 213 13.85 16.32 1.21
CA SER A 213 15.06 16.82 1.85
C SER A 213 15.58 15.92 2.99
N ASP A 214 14.75 15.00 3.50
CA ASP A 214 15.11 14.16 4.64
C ASP A 214 16.01 12.98 4.22
N GLY A 215 16.06 12.66 2.91
CA GLY A 215 16.95 11.64 2.36
C GLY A 215 16.46 11.05 1.03
N PRO A 216 17.31 10.27 0.34
CA PRO A 216 16.96 9.62 -0.92
C PRO A 216 15.75 8.67 -0.78
N GLY A 217 14.76 8.82 -1.67
CA GLY A 217 13.55 7.99 -1.68
C GLY A 217 12.45 8.44 -0.70
N LEU A 218 12.66 9.53 0.04
CA LEU A 218 11.65 10.14 0.92
C LEU A 218 10.86 11.25 0.21
N GLY A 219 9.81 11.73 0.87
CA GLY A 219 8.81 12.62 0.27
C GLY A 219 7.65 11.83 -0.29
N ALA A 220 7.09 12.26 -1.42
CA ALA A 220 6.00 11.57 -2.09
C ALA A 220 6.54 10.37 -2.87
N LEU A 221 5.94 9.19 -2.70
CA LEU A 221 6.42 7.94 -3.28
C LEU A 221 5.28 6.99 -3.65
N HIS A 222 5.51 6.18 -4.68
CA HIS A 222 4.63 5.10 -5.11
C HIS A 222 4.88 3.82 -4.31
N GLY A 223 3.90 2.91 -4.32
CA GLY A 223 4.02 1.57 -3.77
C GLY A 223 3.96 1.49 -2.25
N THR A 224 3.41 2.51 -1.59
CA THR A 224 3.23 2.57 -0.14
C THR A 224 1.76 2.70 0.26
N ASN A 225 1.46 2.52 1.55
CA ASN A 225 0.13 2.67 2.13
C ASN A 225 -0.44 4.08 1.85
N GLY A 226 -1.74 4.14 1.60
CA GLY A 226 -2.41 5.38 1.20
C GLY A 226 -2.54 6.41 2.33
N LEU A 227 -2.53 7.70 1.98
CA LEU A 227 -2.98 8.79 2.89
C LEU A 227 -4.41 9.24 2.58
N THR A 228 -5.03 8.60 1.60
CA THR A 228 -6.15 9.13 0.84
C THR A 228 -7.49 8.89 1.53
N ASP A 229 -8.38 9.87 1.44
CA ASP A 229 -9.81 9.65 1.64
C ASP A 229 -10.46 9.41 0.27
N ALA A 230 -10.46 8.16 -0.20
CA ALA A 230 -10.86 7.82 -1.56
C ALA A 230 -12.35 8.08 -1.81
N THR A 231 -13.22 7.84 -0.82
CA THR A 231 -14.64 8.17 -0.93
C THR A 231 -14.86 9.68 -1.06
N LEU A 232 -14.17 10.49 -0.24
CA LEU A 232 -14.24 11.96 -0.37
C LEU A 232 -13.65 12.41 -1.71
N PHE A 233 -12.50 11.88 -2.11
CA PHE A 233 -11.81 12.23 -3.35
C PHE A 233 -12.70 11.96 -4.56
N LEU A 234 -13.22 10.74 -4.72
CA LEU A 234 -14.09 10.38 -5.84
C LEU A 234 -15.45 11.09 -5.76
N GLY A 235 -16.02 11.26 -4.57
CA GLY A 235 -17.29 11.98 -4.39
C GLY A 235 -17.18 13.48 -4.72
N GLU A 236 -16.02 14.09 -4.48
CA GLU A 236 -15.79 15.50 -4.79
C GLU A 236 -15.26 15.77 -6.21
N MET A 237 -14.45 14.85 -6.76
CA MET A 237 -13.79 15.01 -8.05
C MET A 237 -14.42 14.25 -9.21
N GLY A 238 -15.22 13.20 -8.99
CA GLY A 238 -15.69 12.21 -9.97
C GLY A 238 -16.62 12.72 -11.08
N GLY A 239 -16.59 14.00 -11.41
CA GLY A 239 -17.52 14.63 -12.34
C GLY A 239 -18.96 14.51 -11.85
N LEU A 240 -19.92 14.91 -12.69
CA LEU A 240 -21.34 14.71 -12.42
C LEU A 240 -21.77 13.24 -12.61
N ASN A 241 -20.85 12.27 -12.52
CA ASN A 241 -21.16 10.85 -12.72
C ASN A 241 -21.56 10.20 -11.39
N PRO A 242 -22.86 9.94 -11.16
CA PRO A 242 -23.36 9.39 -9.91
C PRO A 242 -22.85 7.97 -9.63
N ALA A 243 -22.25 7.27 -10.61
CA ALA A 243 -21.67 5.96 -10.40
C ALA A 243 -20.51 5.96 -9.39
N PHE A 244 -19.75 7.06 -9.26
CA PHE A 244 -18.64 7.14 -8.30
C PHE A 244 -19.06 7.34 -6.86
N THR A 245 -20.14 8.09 -6.66
CA THR A 245 -20.80 8.13 -5.35
C THR A 245 -21.22 6.74 -4.90
N ILE A 246 -21.52 5.82 -5.83
CA ILE A 246 -21.97 4.46 -5.49
C ILE A 246 -20.87 3.58 -4.87
N ALA A 247 -19.58 3.86 -5.15
CA ALA A 247 -18.49 2.94 -4.91
C ALA A 247 -17.72 3.13 -3.59
N SER A 248 -18.27 3.82 -2.57
CA SER A 248 -17.65 4.16 -1.28
C SER A 248 -16.42 3.29 -0.88
N LEU A 249 -15.24 3.72 -1.32
CA LEU A 249 -14.02 2.91 -1.26
C LEU A 249 -13.39 2.88 0.14
N ASN A 250 -13.65 3.87 1.00
CA ASN A 250 -13.21 3.83 2.38
C ASN A 250 -14.14 4.57 3.35
N ARG A 251 -14.07 4.19 4.62
CA ARG A 251 -14.72 4.91 5.73
C ARG A 251 -13.76 5.76 6.54
N ILE A 252 -12.53 5.29 6.69
CA ILE A 252 -11.45 5.99 7.37
C ILE A 252 -10.44 6.42 6.33
N ARG A 253 -9.89 7.63 6.50
CA ARG A 253 -8.83 8.13 5.66
C ARG A 253 -7.57 7.28 5.81
N GLY A 254 -6.94 6.96 4.67
CA GLY A 254 -5.71 6.16 4.59
C GLY A 254 -5.95 4.66 4.39
N THR A 255 -7.19 4.20 4.50
CA THR A 255 -7.56 2.81 4.19
C THR A 255 -8.39 2.73 2.90
N GLY A 256 -8.77 1.53 2.50
CA GLY A 256 -9.57 1.21 1.33
C GLY A 256 -10.50 0.01 1.58
N ASN A 257 -11.28 -0.34 0.58
CA ASN A 257 -12.07 -1.56 0.46
C ASN A 257 -11.81 -2.13 -0.94
N ILE A 258 -10.52 -2.22 -1.26
CA ILE A 258 -10.01 -2.30 -2.62
C ILE A 258 -10.29 -3.70 -3.18
N THR A 259 -10.15 -4.75 -2.37
CA THR A 259 -10.48 -6.11 -2.80
C THR A 259 -11.97 -6.33 -3.00
N ASN A 260 -12.87 -5.69 -2.25
CA ASN A 260 -14.31 -5.76 -2.55
C ASN A 260 -14.60 -5.11 -3.90
N PHE A 261 -13.92 -4.01 -4.24
CA PHE A 261 -14.04 -3.43 -5.57
C PHE A 261 -13.46 -4.36 -6.65
N GLN A 262 -12.24 -4.86 -6.46
CA GLN A 262 -11.52 -5.69 -7.44
C GLN A 262 -12.10 -7.09 -7.65
N LEU A 263 -12.62 -7.70 -6.60
CA LEU A 263 -13.21 -9.02 -6.67
C LEU A 263 -14.72 -8.86 -6.83
N PHE A 264 -15.44 -8.29 -5.88
CA PHE A 264 -16.90 -8.24 -6.01
C PHE A 264 -17.37 -7.31 -7.15
N ALA A 265 -16.94 -6.05 -7.22
CA ALA A 265 -17.49 -5.12 -8.22
C ALA A 265 -17.03 -5.47 -9.66
N LEU A 266 -15.75 -5.78 -9.87
CA LEU A 266 -15.21 -6.10 -11.20
C LEU A 266 -15.66 -7.47 -11.74
N LEU A 267 -15.86 -8.47 -10.88
CA LEU A 267 -16.39 -9.78 -11.31
C LEU A 267 -17.90 -9.76 -11.59
N THR A 268 -18.65 -8.74 -11.12
CA THR A 268 -20.12 -8.69 -11.22
C THR A 268 -20.67 -7.54 -12.06
N ILE A 269 -19.89 -6.49 -12.34
CA ILE A 269 -20.36 -5.33 -13.12
C ILE A 269 -19.65 -5.27 -14.49
N PHE A 270 -18.51 -5.97 -14.64
CA PHE A 270 -17.59 -5.77 -15.76
C PHE A 270 -17.25 -7.05 -16.54
N ASP A 271 -17.78 -8.21 -16.11
CA ASP A 271 -17.65 -9.50 -16.78
C ASP A 271 -18.96 -9.82 -17.54
N PRO A 272 -18.94 -10.17 -18.85
CA PRO A 272 -20.11 -10.66 -19.59
C PRO A 272 -20.82 -11.85 -18.94
N ASP A 273 -20.07 -12.81 -18.38
CA ASP A 273 -20.64 -13.97 -17.67
C ASP A 273 -21.22 -13.56 -16.30
N GLY A 274 -20.81 -12.38 -15.81
CA GLY A 274 -21.33 -11.65 -14.66
C GLY A 274 -22.24 -10.48 -15.03
N THR A 275 -22.75 -10.32 -16.25
CA THR A 275 -23.67 -9.20 -16.57
C THR A 275 -25.02 -9.38 -15.86
N ILE A 276 -25.94 -8.42 -15.98
CA ILE A 276 -27.29 -8.40 -15.37
C ILE A 276 -27.97 -9.80 -15.29
N PRO A 277 -27.91 -10.69 -16.32
CA PRO A 277 -28.37 -12.08 -16.18
C PRO A 277 -27.58 -12.92 -15.14
N GLY A 278 -26.25 -12.97 -15.19
CA GLY A 278 -25.41 -13.71 -14.24
C GLY A 278 -25.49 -13.17 -12.80
N VAL A 279 -25.63 -11.85 -12.68
CA VAL A 279 -25.87 -11.14 -11.41
C VAL A 279 -27.24 -11.44 -10.80
N ILE A 280 -28.30 -11.56 -11.61
CA ILE A 280 -29.62 -12.01 -11.12
C ILE A 280 -29.59 -13.50 -10.72
N LEU A 281 -28.72 -14.29 -11.36
CA LEU A 281 -28.68 -15.75 -11.21
C LEU A 281 -27.77 -16.25 -10.07
N ASN A 282 -26.91 -15.41 -9.47
CA ASN A 282 -26.04 -15.81 -8.35
C ASN A 282 -26.29 -14.99 -7.06
N PRO A 283 -27.41 -15.25 -6.34
CA PRO A 283 -27.74 -14.57 -5.08
C PRO A 283 -26.70 -14.75 -3.97
N ARG A 284 -25.82 -15.76 -4.08
CA ARG A 284 -24.76 -15.99 -3.09
C ARG A 284 -23.67 -14.93 -3.15
N ILE A 285 -23.35 -14.42 -4.34
CA ILE A 285 -22.38 -13.33 -4.50
C ILE A 285 -22.92 -12.07 -3.81
N TRP A 286 -24.20 -11.72 -3.99
CA TRP A 286 -24.82 -10.58 -3.30
C TRP A 286 -24.85 -10.69 -1.78
N ALA A 287 -25.06 -11.91 -1.28
CA ALA A 287 -25.09 -12.21 0.14
C ALA A 287 -23.70 -12.31 0.78
N ALA A 288 -22.63 -12.36 -0.02
CA ALA A 288 -21.26 -12.33 0.49
C ALA A 288 -21.03 -11.04 1.27
N GLY A 289 -20.21 -11.12 2.32
CA GLY A 289 -19.83 -9.95 3.11
C GLY A 289 -18.99 -8.96 2.33
N SER A 290 -18.89 -7.73 2.82
CA SER A 290 -17.92 -6.76 2.33
C SER A 290 -16.54 -7.03 2.93
N THR A 291 -15.47 -6.93 2.13
CA THR A 291 -14.09 -7.04 2.67
C THR A 291 -13.72 -5.91 3.63
N GLY A 292 -14.53 -4.86 3.70
CA GLY A 292 -14.44 -3.82 4.72
C GLY A 292 -13.21 -2.93 4.61
N THR A 293 -12.57 -2.66 5.75
CA THR A 293 -11.43 -1.75 5.84
C THR A 293 -10.13 -2.53 5.62
N GLU A 294 -9.36 -2.13 4.62
CA GLU A 294 -8.11 -2.76 4.20
C GLU A 294 -7.06 -1.69 3.89
N ASP A 295 -5.82 -1.89 4.31
CA ASP A 295 -4.68 -1.06 3.96
C ASP A 295 -3.98 -1.64 2.72
N PRO A 296 -3.79 -0.89 1.62
CA PRO A 296 -3.15 -1.44 0.42
C PRO A 296 -1.75 -2.01 0.72
N PRO A 297 -1.46 -3.28 0.34
CA PRO A 297 -0.14 -3.84 0.54
C PRO A 297 0.94 -3.07 -0.21
N ASN A 298 2.11 -2.90 0.42
CA ASN A 298 3.24 -2.19 -0.19
C ASN A 298 3.77 -2.93 -1.43
N TRP A 299 3.78 -2.25 -2.59
CA TRP A 299 4.26 -2.82 -3.84
C TRP A 299 5.76 -3.07 -3.85
N TRP A 300 6.54 -2.33 -3.06
CA TRP A 300 7.97 -2.60 -2.92
C TRP A 300 8.28 -3.99 -2.35
N ASN A 301 7.28 -4.70 -1.78
CA ASN A 301 7.43 -6.06 -1.29
C ASN A 301 6.90 -7.13 -2.26
N LEU A 302 6.36 -6.75 -3.43
CA LEU A 302 5.79 -7.69 -4.41
C LEU A 302 6.81 -8.74 -4.90
N GLY A 303 8.08 -8.34 -5.01
CA GLY A 303 9.17 -9.23 -5.42
C GLY A 303 9.57 -10.29 -4.39
N HIS A 304 9.06 -10.19 -3.16
CA HIS A 304 9.32 -11.11 -2.05
C HIS A 304 8.06 -11.90 -1.64
N ARG A 305 7.05 -11.93 -2.50
CA ARG A 305 5.76 -12.56 -2.24
C ARG A 305 5.42 -13.53 -3.37
N PRO A 306 5.31 -14.84 -3.14
CA PRO A 306 4.82 -15.77 -4.16
C PRO A 306 3.32 -15.57 -4.46
N VAL A 307 2.57 -15.01 -3.49
CA VAL A 307 1.13 -14.76 -3.57
C VAL A 307 0.77 -13.34 -3.11
N LYS A 308 -0.32 -12.80 -3.66
CA LYS A 308 -0.80 -11.44 -3.38
C LYS A 308 -2.15 -11.42 -2.67
N PHE A 309 -2.58 -10.21 -2.30
CA PHE A 309 -3.60 -9.93 -1.28
C PHE A 309 -3.23 -10.43 0.12
N PHE A 310 -3.95 -9.97 1.15
CA PHE A 310 -3.66 -10.42 2.52
C PHE A 310 -4.04 -11.88 2.75
N ASP A 311 -5.05 -12.39 2.06
CA ASP A 311 -5.53 -13.77 2.19
C ASP A 311 -4.83 -14.75 1.24
N ALA A 312 -3.76 -14.32 0.54
CA ALA A 312 -3.02 -15.14 -0.42
C ALA A 312 -3.91 -15.72 -1.56
N GLY A 313 -5.02 -15.06 -1.89
CA GLY A 313 -6.03 -15.59 -2.82
C GLY A 313 -5.59 -15.66 -4.30
N MET A 314 -4.42 -15.14 -4.67
CA MET A 314 -3.89 -15.21 -6.03
C MET A 314 -2.38 -15.35 -6.05
N SER A 315 -1.85 -16.04 -7.07
CA SER A 315 -0.41 -15.98 -7.38
C SER A 315 0.01 -14.54 -7.67
N SER A 316 1.21 -14.15 -7.25
CA SER A 316 1.78 -12.85 -7.62
C SER A 316 2.08 -12.71 -9.12
N ASP A 317 2.04 -13.80 -9.89
CA ASP A 317 2.12 -13.79 -11.37
C ASP A 317 0.76 -13.64 -12.06
N ALA A 318 -0.33 -13.66 -11.31
CA ALA A 318 -1.67 -13.46 -11.86
C ALA A 318 -1.97 -11.98 -12.07
N THR A 319 -1.28 -11.32 -13.00
CA THR A 319 -1.14 -9.86 -13.13
C THR A 319 -2.35 -9.11 -13.66
N ARG A 320 -3.26 -9.73 -14.42
CA ARG A 320 -4.43 -9.06 -15.04
C ARG A 320 -5.22 -8.16 -14.07
N ILE A 321 -5.44 -8.64 -12.84
CA ILE A 321 -6.22 -7.92 -11.82
C ILE A 321 -5.55 -6.60 -11.38
N GLU A 322 -4.23 -6.45 -11.56
CA GLU A 322 -3.49 -5.25 -11.16
C GLU A 322 -3.87 -4.03 -12.01
N LEU A 323 -4.35 -4.26 -13.23
CA LEU A 323 -4.80 -3.22 -14.16
C LEU A 323 -6.32 -3.09 -14.24
N SER A 324 -7.06 -3.81 -13.40
CA SER A 324 -8.53 -3.78 -13.41
C SER A 324 -9.12 -2.38 -13.24
N TRP A 325 -8.47 -1.50 -12.46
CA TRP A 325 -8.87 -0.10 -12.30
C TRP A 325 -8.67 0.75 -13.57
N TYR A 326 -7.74 0.38 -14.44
CA TYR A 326 -7.44 1.12 -15.68
C TYR A 326 -8.12 0.53 -16.91
N MET A 327 -8.88 -0.55 -16.77
CA MET A 327 -9.51 -1.24 -17.90
C MET A 327 -10.43 -0.29 -18.71
N PRO A 328 -10.13 0.02 -19.99
CA PRO A 328 -11.04 0.81 -20.81
C PRO A 328 -12.34 0.06 -21.09
N GLY A 329 -13.45 0.78 -21.24
CA GLY A 329 -14.74 0.16 -21.55
C GLY A 329 -15.37 -0.58 -20.36
N ALA A 330 -14.80 -0.44 -19.17
CA ALA A 330 -15.35 -0.98 -17.95
C ALA A 330 -16.77 -0.39 -17.70
N ALA A 331 -17.74 -1.26 -17.37
CA ALA A 331 -19.17 -0.98 -17.15
C ALA A 331 -19.91 -0.56 -18.43
N LEU A 332 -19.33 -0.88 -19.59
CA LEU A 332 -19.95 -0.71 -20.90
C LEU A 332 -20.03 -2.07 -21.62
N PRO A 333 -20.95 -2.25 -22.59
CA PRO A 333 -21.12 -3.52 -23.31
C PRO A 333 -19.90 -4.02 -24.10
N ASN A 334 -18.87 -3.18 -24.30
CA ASN A 334 -17.69 -3.44 -25.12
C ASN A 334 -16.43 -3.78 -24.30
N TYR A 335 -16.58 -4.62 -23.28
CA TYR A 335 -15.53 -5.02 -22.32
C TYR A 335 -14.31 -5.73 -22.97
N GLU A 336 -14.47 -6.36 -24.15
CA GLU A 336 -13.40 -7.12 -24.81
C GLU A 336 -12.15 -6.26 -25.09
N GLY A 337 -12.33 -5.02 -25.59
CA GLY A 337 -11.22 -4.11 -25.82
C GLY A 337 -10.49 -3.70 -24.53
N GLY A 338 -11.18 -3.79 -23.39
CA GLY A 338 -10.58 -3.62 -22.07
C GLY A 338 -9.66 -4.79 -21.68
N TYR A 339 -10.06 -6.01 -21.98
CA TYR A 339 -9.23 -7.20 -21.76
C TYR A 339 -8.00 -7.19 -22.66
N ASP A 340 -8.15 -6.83 -23.94
CA ASP A 340 -7.02 -6.69 -24.86
C ASP A 340 -6.02 -5.66 -24.34
N TRP A 341 -6.50 -4.49 -23.91
CA TRP A 341 -5.65 -3.47 -23.31
C TRP A 341 -4.91 -3.97 -22.08
N ILE A 342 -5.56 -4.76 -21.21
CA ILE A 342 -4.88 -5.36 -20.05
C ILE A 342 -3.78 -6.33 -20.50
N LEU A 343 -4.04 -7.22 -21.44
CA LEU A 343 -3.05 -8.20 -21.92
C LEU A 343 -1.85 -7.51 -22.58
N GLU A 344 -2.07 -6.39 -23.26
CA GLU A 344 -1.02 -5.55 -23.82
C GLU A 344 -0.19 -4.81 -22.76
N ASN A 345 -0.75 -4.61 -21.55
CA ASN A 345 -0.19 -3.72 -20.54
C ASN A 345 0.26 -4.36 -19.22
N GLU A 346 -0.22 -5.56 -18.89
CA GLU A 346 0.02 -6.19 -17.58
C GLU A 346 1.50 -6.47 -17.32
N TYR A 347 2.24 -6.82 -18.37
CA TYR A 347 3.65 -7.20 -18.26
C TYR A 347 4.53 -6.04 -17.79
N GLN A 348 4.39 -4.86 -18.40
CA GLN A 348 5.14 -3.67 -18.00
C GLN A 348 4.68 -3.12 -16.67
N ALA A 349 3.37 -3.13 -16.40
CA ALA A 349 2.81 -2.68 -15.13
C ALA A 349 3.41 -3.48 -13.96
N ASN A 350 3.35 -4.81 -14.04
CA ASN A 350 3.88 -5.69 -13.01
C ASN A 350 5.40 -5.53 -12.84
N THR A 351 6.14 -5.47 -13.96
CA THR A 351 7.59 -5.30 -13.93
C THR A 351 8.01 -4.01 -13.21
N TRP A 352 7.29 -2.90 -13.41
CA TRP A 352 7.58 -1.66 -12.69
C TRP A 352 7.29 -1.75 -11.19
N MET A 353 6.15 -2.35 -10.82
CA MET A 353 5.83 -2.57 -9.40
C MET A 353 6.88 -3.45 -8.70
N LEU A 354 7.38 -4.48 -9.39
CA LEU A 354 8.49 -5.31 -8.92
C LEU A 354 9.81 -4.54 -8.72
N GLY A 355 9.99 -3.42 -9.41
CA GLY A 355 11.19 -2.58 -9.30
C GLY A 355 11.18 -1.59 -8.13
N LEU A 356 10.03 -1.40 -7.47
CA LEU A 356 9.91 -0.43 -6.38
C LEU A 356 10.68 -0.90 -5.14
N LYS A 357 11.32 0.04 -4.45
CA LYS A 357 12.06 -0.19 -3.21
C LYS A 357 11.54 0.72 -2.10
N SER A 358 11.57 0.21 -0.87
CA SER A 358 11.26 1.01 0.31
C SER A 358 12.34 2.07 0.56
N PRO A 359 11.99 3.21 1.18
CA PRO A 359 12.99 4.19 1.60
C PRO A 359 13.85 3.63 2.74
N ALA A 360 15.12 4.03 2.76
CA ALA A 360 15.98 3.74 3.91
C ALA A 360 15.51 4.56 5.12
N TYR A 361 15.61 4.00 6.32
CA TYR A 361 15.32 4.73 7.55
C TYR A 361 16.28 5.91 7.71
N PRO A 362 15.78 7.16 7.84
CA PRO A 362 16.63 8.35 7.78
C PRO A 362 17.21 8.79 9.14
N LEU A 363 16.75 8.21 10.24
CA LEU A 363 17.17 8.61 11.59
C LEU A 363 18.28 7.68 12.12
N PRO A 364 19.02 8.10 13.17
CA PRO A 364 20.07 7.27 13.75
C PRO A 364 19.57 5.90 14.21
N VAL A 365 20.41 4.86 13.98
CA VAL A 365 20.20 3.49 14.44
C VAL A 365 21.31 3.11 15.40
N ASN A 366 20.95 2.57 16.57
CA ASN A 366 21.86 1.93 17.49
C ASN A 366 22.24 0.54 16.94
N THR A 367 23.40 0.46 16.29
CA THR A 367 23.88 -0.76 15.62
C THR A 367 23.99 -1.96 16.55
N THR A 368 24.47 -1.79 17.79
CA THR A 368 24.61 -2.89 18.74
C THR A 368 23.25 -3.44 19.15
N LEU A 369 22.28 -2.57 19.39
CA LEU A 369 20.92 -2.97 19.73
C LEU A 369 20.19 -3.59 18.53
N ALA A 370 20.39 -3.06 17.32
CA ALA A 370 19.88 -3.66 16.09
C ALA A 370 20.46 -5.07 15.85
N GLN A 371 21.74 -5.31 16.14
CA GLN A 371 22.33 -6.65 16.06
C GLN A 371 21.71 -7.62 17.07
N GLN A 372 21.43 -7.17 18.31
CA GLN A 372 20.67 -7.98 19.28
C GLN A 372 19.27 -8.28 18.75
N GLY A 373 18.58 -7.26 18.21
CA GLY A 373 17.27 -7.41 17.60
C GLY A 373 17.26 -8.38 16.43
N SER A 374 18.29 -8.37 15.57
CA SER A 374 18.47 -9.34 14.49
C SER A 374 18.53 -10.77 15.02
N VAL A 375 19.31 -11.02 16.07
CA VAL A 375 19.37 -12.36 16.67
C VAL A 375 17.99 -12.77 17.20
N LEU A 376 17.32 -11.91 17.96
CA LEU A 376 15.97 -12.19 18.48
C LEU A 376 14.97 -12.47 17.35
N PHE A 377 14.97 -11.63 16.31
CA PHE A 377 14.07 -11.75 15.17
C PHE A 377 14.16 -13.12 14.51
N HIS A 378 15.38 -13.65 14.37
CA HIS A 378 15.61 -14.90 13.66
C HIS A 378 15.60 -16.14 14.56
N THR A 379 15.86 -16.03 15.87
CA THR A 379 16.09 -17.22 16.70
C THR A 379 15.21 -17.32 17.94
N LEU A 380 14.49 -16.27 18.33
CA LEU A 380 13.70 -16.28 19.57
C LEU A 380 12.41 -17.09 19.40
N ASP A 381 12.34 -18.27 20.00
CA ASP A 381 11.10 -19.07 20.02
C ASP A 381 10.06 -18.44 20.97
N LEU A 382 9.01 -17.83 20.41
CA LEU A 382 7.91 -17.23 21.18
C LEU A 382 7.07 -18.28 21.93
N TRP A 383 7.21 -19.56 21.62
CA TRP A 383 6.55 -20.69 22.28
C TRP A 383 7.53 -21.54 23.11
N ALA A 384 8.71 -21.01 23.45
CA ALA A 384 9.61 -21.69 24.37
C ALA A 384 8.91 -21.96 25.73
N PRO A 385 9.13 -23.12 26.37
CA PRO A 385 8.38 -23.53 27.56
C PRO A 385 8.39 -22.52 28.73
N ASN A 386 9.46 -21.75 28.87
CA ASN A 386 9.61 -20.74 29.91
C ASN A 386 8.83 -19.43 29.64
N ARG A 387 8.27 -19.26 28.43
CA ARG A 387 7.55 -18.04 28.04
C ARG A 387 6.04 -18.13 28.27
N ASN A 388 5.50 -19.33 28.47
CA ASN A 388 4.08 -19.58 28.76
C ASN A 388 3.14 -18.87 27.77
N ASN A 389 3.41 -18.98 26.46
CA ASN A 389 2.59 -18.35 25.44
C ASN A 389 1.16 -18.92 25.47
N PRO A 390 0.12 -18.09 25.66
CA PRO A 390 -1.25 -18.56 25.71
C PRO A 390 -1.80 -18.92 24.33
N VAL A 391 -1.18 -18.44 23.25
CA VAL A 391 -1.58 -18.77 21.87
C VAL A 391 -1.08 -20.17 21.54
N ALA A 392 -1.92 -20.97 20.89
CA ALA A 392 -1.54 -22.30 20.44
C ALA A 392 -0.30 -22.24 19.53
N ARG A 393 0.63 -23.19 19.67
CA ARG A 393 1.78 -23.27 18.76
C ARG A 393 1.30 -23.73 17.38
N PRO A 394 1.65 -23.02 16.29
CA PRO A 394 1.27 -23.44 14.95
C PRO A 394 1.81 -24.85 14.63
N GLN A 395 1.06 -25.64 13.87
CA GLN A 395 1.51 -26.98 13.46
C GLN A 395 2.84 -26.93 12.69
N GLN A 396 3.00 -25.90 11.85
CA GLN A 396 4.23 -25.58 11.13
C GLN A 396 4.85 -24.30 11.72
N ALA A 397 5.32 -24.36 12.97
CA ALA A 397 5.90 -23.20 13.66
C ALA A 397 7.34 -22.86 13.22
N GLY A 398 8.02 -23.73 12.47
CA GLY A 398 9.46 -23.58 12.24
C GLY A 398 10.21 -23.52 13.58
N ASN A 399 11.00 -22.47 13.79
CA ASN A 399 11.62 -22.21 15.11
C ASN A 399 10.80 -21.31 16.05
N GLY A 400 9.61 -20.86 15.66
CA GLY A 400 8.74 -20.01 16.48
C GLY A 400 9.18 -18.54 16.61
N SER A 401 10.16 -18.10 15.81
CA SER A 401 10.63 -16.70 15.77
C SER A 401 9.85 -15.84 14.78
N CYS A 402 10.13 -14.53 14.74
CA CYS A 402 9.55 -13.66 13.70
C CYS A 402 9.89 -14.16 12.29
N ALA A 403 11.13 -14.64 12.09
CA ALA A 403 11.59 -15.15 10.81
C ALA A 403 10.85 -16.43 10.37
N SER A 404 10.25 -17.19 11.29
CA SER A 404 9.52 -18.41 10.91
C SER A 404 8.33 -18.12 10.00
N CYS A 405 7.71 -16.94 10.14
CA CYS A 405 6.59 -16.52 9.28
C CYS A 405 7.02 -15.45 8.28
N HIS A 406 7.77 -14.43 8.72
CA HIS A 406 8.06 -13.24 7.91
C HIS A 406 9.30 -13.36 7.00
N GLY A 407 10.00 -14.49 7.03
CA GLY A 407 11.23 -14.70 6.27
C GLY A 407 12.50 -14.27 7.01
N ALA A 408 13.66 -14.69 6.52
CA ALA A 408 14.97 -14.33 7.06
C ALA A 408 15.62 -13.21 6.24
N TYR A 409 16.30 -12.28 6.90
CA TYR A 409 16.83 -11.06 6.28
C TYR A 409 18.33 -10.88 6.49
N ALA A 410 18.85 -11.17 7.69
CA ALA A 410 20.25 -10.92 7.97
C ALA A 410 21.16 -11.96 7.26
N PRO A 411 22.28 -11.53 6.64
CA PRO A 411 23.15 -12.40 5.86
C PRO A 411 23.55 -13.72 6.56
N ARG A 412 23.78 -13.71 7.88
CA ARG A 412 24.10 -14.89 8.67
C ARG A 412 23.05 -15.99 8.51
N TYR A 413 21.77 -15.64 8.67
CA TYR A 413 20.66 -16.58 8.63
C TYR A 413 20.21 -16.87 7.20
N VAL A 414 20.34 -15.89 6.30
CA VAL A 414 20.08 -16.08 4.86
C VAL A 414 21.01 -17.15 4.25
N ASN A 415 22.26 -17.17 4.68
CA ASN A 415 23.25 -18.16 4.23
C ASN A 415 23.28 -19.43 5.08
N ASP A 416 22.40 -19.55 6.08
CA ASP A 416 22.29 -20.75 6.92
C ASP A 416 21.28 -21.74 6.31
N PRO A 417 21.71 -22.94 5.90
CA PRO A 417 20.82 -23.93 5.31
C PRO A 417 19.74 -24.46 6.27
N SER A 418 19.85 -24.23 7.59
CA SER A 418 18.78 -24.52 8.55
C SER A 418 17.61 -23.52 8.45
N PHE A 419 17.88 -22.30 8.00
CA PHE A 419 16.88 -21.25 7.82
C PHE A 419 16.23 -21.30 6.44
N LEU A 420 17.03 -21.31 5.38
CA LEU A 420 16.56 -21.24 4.00
C LEU A 420 17.19 -22.33 3.14
N ALA A 421 16.45 -22.82 2.14
CA ALA A 421 17.01 -23.78 1.18
C ALA A 421 18.04 -23.14 0.23
N THR A 422 17.94 -21.82 0.02
CA THR A 422 18.86 -21.03 -0.79
C THR A 422 18.88 -19.58 -0.31
N PRO A 423 20.04 -18.89 -0.37
CA PRO A 423 20.14 -17.45 -0.10
C PRO A 423 19.24 -16.59 -1.00
N LEU A 424 18.79 -17.11 -2.15
CA LEU A 424 17.85 -16.40 -3.03
C LEU A 424 16.50 -16.11 -2.35
N PHE A 425 16.16 -16.80 -1.27
CA PHE A 425 14.93 -16.59 -0.49
C PHE A 425 15.05 -15.53 0.61
N GLU A 426 16.12 -14.74 0.62
CA GLU A 426 16.24 -13.58 1.51
C GLU A 426 14.98 -12.69 1.46
N GLY A 427 14.35 -12.49 2.62
CA GLY A 427 13.13 -11.72 2.81
C GLY A 427 11.88 -12.29 2.12
N MET A 428 11.94 -13.49 1.54
CA MET A 428 10.78 -14.13 0.93
C MET A 428 9.75 -14.48 2.01
N ALA A 429 8.51 -14.04 1.83
CA ALA A 429 7.42 -14.31 2.76
C ALA A 429 6.34 -15.16 2.07
N ALA A 430 6.30 -16.43 2.44
CA ALA A 430 5.42 -17.45 1.86
C ALA A 430 4.71 -18.25 2.95
N ASN A 431 4.32 -17.56 4.02
CA ASN A 431 3.61 -18.14 5.16
C ASN A 431 2.23 -17.49 5.30
N VAL A 432 1.17 -18.25 5.01
CA VAL A 432 -0.19 -17.89 5.45
C VAL A 432 -0.37 -18.41 6.85
N THR A 433 -0.40 -17.50 7.82
CA THR A 433 -0.63 -17.84 9.22
C THR A 433 -2.12 -18.12 9.44
N PRO A 434 -2.51 -19.30 9.95
CA PRO A 434 -3.91 -19.67 10.15
C PRO A 434 -4.67 -18.66 11.02
N ILE A 435 -5.95 -18.44 10.72
CA ILE A 435 -6.77 -17.42 11.40
C ILE A 435 -6.88 -17.64 12.92
N ASP A 436 -6.88 -18.89 13.38
CA ASP A 436 -6.92 -19.26 14.80
C ASP A 436 -5.59 -19.03 15.54
N ILE A 437 -4.51 -18.77 14.81
CA ILE A 437 -3.21 -18.37 15.34
C ILE A 437 -3.03 -16.84 15.25
N ILE A 438 -3.26 -16.27 14.07
CA ILE A 438 -3.05 -14.83 13.85
C ILE A 438 -4.14 -14.00 14.51
N ASP A 439 -5.38 -14.47 14.56
CA ASP A 439 -6.52 -13.92 15.33
C ASP A 439 -6.78 -12.41 15.12
N THR A 440 -6.32 -11.87 14.00
CA THR A 440 -6.65 -10.50 13.55
C THR A 440 -8.06 -10.51 12.95
N ASP A 441 -8.65 -9.32 12.75
CA ASP A 441 -9.97 -9.14 12.13
C ASP A 441 -10.21 -10.08 10.93
N ASP A 442 -11.29 -10.85 10.95
CA ASP A 442 -11.56 -11.90 9.96
C ASP A 442 -12.52 -11.44 8.84
N ALA A 443 -13.06 -10.21 8.90
CA ALA A 443 -14.06 -9.74 7.96
C ALA A 443 -13.57 -9.82 6.50
N ARG A 444 -12.31 -9.42 6.27
CA ARG A 444 -11.65 -9.50 4.96
C ARG A 444 -11.59 -10.94 4.42
N MET A 445 -11.29 -11.90 5.29
CA MET A 445 -11.20 -13.31 4.91
C MET A 445 -12.59 -13.92 4.66
N LEU A 446 -13.56 -13.63 5.53
CA LEU A 446 -14.93 -14.13 5.48
C LEU A 446 -15.71 -13.59 4.28
N ALA A 447 -15.46 -12.34 3.88
CA ALA A 447 -16.10 -11.71 2.72
C ALA A 447 -15.74 -12.38 1.39
N ASN A 448 -14.50 -12.88 1.26
CA ASN A 448 -14.08 -13.69 0.11
C ASN A 448 -14.50 -15.15 0.33
N ASP A 449 -15.80 -15.39 0.43
CA ASP A 449 -16.34 -16.74 0.61
C ASP A 449 -16.16 -17.61 -0.64
N GLY A 450 -16.60 -18.88 -0.55
CA GLY A 450 -16.46 -19.82 -1.67
C GLY A 450 -17.21 -19.40 -2.94
N ALA A 451 -18.25 -18.57 -2.84
CA ALA A 451 -18.97 -18.10 -4.03
C ALA A 451 -18.16 -17.01 -4.75
N VAL A 452 -17.62 -16.04 -4.01
CA VAL A 452 -16.72 -15.01 -4.56
C VAL A 452 -15.47 -15.64 -5.13
N GLU A 453 -14.87 -16.61 -4.42
CA GLU A 453 -13.68 -17.33 -4.89
C GLU A 453 -13.94 -18.10 -6.19
N THR A 454 -15.05 -18.83 -6.27
CA THR A 454 -15.43 -19.56 -7.49
C THR A 454 -15.60 -18.62 -8.67
N GLN A 455 -16.30 -17.49 -8.48
CA GLN A 455 -16.47 -16.50 -9.53
C GLN A 455 -15.13 -15.88 -9.95
N ALA A 456 -14.29 -15.52 -8.98
CA ALA A 456 -12.97 -14.94 -9.22
C ALA A 456 -12.12 -15.87 -10.07
N LYS A 457 -12.06 -17.15 -9.69
CA LYS A 457 -11.30 -18.19 -10.37
C LYS A 457 -11.62 -18.30 -11.85
N TYR A 458 -12.90 -18.30 -12.23
CA TYR A 458 -13.30 -18.53 -13.62
C TYR A 458 -13.35 -17.26 -14.48
N SER A 459 -13.15 -16.09 -13.90
CA SER A 459 -13.11 -14.82 -14.64
C SER A 459 -11.84 -14.63 -15.46
N PHE A 460 -11.86 -13.64 -16.36
CA PHE A 460 -10.68 -13.15 -17.06
C PHE A 460 -9.53 -12.81 -16.10
N PHE A 461 -9.85 -12.15 -14.99
CA PHE A 461 -8.88 -11.74 -13.97
C PHE A 461 -8.28 -12.92 -13.20
N GLY A 462 -9.05 -14.01 -13.03
CA GLY A 462 -8.61 -15.27 -12.44
C GLY A 462 -7.98 -16.25 -13.41
N TYR A 463 -7.64 -15.81 -14.63
CA TYR A 463 -7.04 -16.65 -15.67
C TYR A 463 -7.95 -17.80 -16.13
N ASN A 464 -9.27 -17.57 -16.15
CA ASN A 464 -10.26 -18.48 -16.72
C ASN A 464 -10.17 -19.91 -16.16
N GLY A 465 -9.94 -20.03 -14.84
CA GLY A 465 -9.86 -21.31 -14.14
C GLY A 465 -8.49 -22.01 -14.20
N GLN A 466 -7.44 -21.32 -14.66
CA GLN A 466 -6.07 -21.84 -14.59
C GLN A 466 -5.68 -22.14 -13.13
N GLU A 467 -5.22 -23.38 -12.89
CA GLU A 467 -4.87 -23.88 -11.56
C GLU A 467 -3.80 -23.01 -10.88
N GLY A 468 -4.01 -22.69 -9.59
CA GLY A 468 -3.08 -21.89 -8.79
C GLY A 468 -3.04 -20.38 -9.10
N CYS A 469 -3.79 -19.87 -10.08
CA CYS A 469 -3.77 -18.43 -10.39
C CYS A 469 -4.67 -17.58 -9.49
N ALA A 470 -5.84 -18.11 -9.14
CA ALA A 470 -6.84 -17.43 -8.29
C ALA A 470 -7.56 -18.45 -7.41
N GLU A 471 -6.82 -19.03 -6.45
CA GLU A 471 -7.31 -20.06 -5.54
C GLU A 471 -6.80 -19.76 -4.14
N LYS A 472 -7.68 -19.82 -3.13
CA LYS A 472 -7.26 -19.96 -1.74
C LYS A 472 -6.89 -21.42 -1.58
N TYR A 473 -5.61 -21.73 -1.43
CA TYR A 473 -5.08 -23.10 -1.36
C TYR A 473 -5.53 -23.89 -0.10
N ASN A 474 -6.83 -23.97 0.19
CA ASN A 474 -7.43 -24.45 1.44
C ASN A 474 -6.87 -23.78 2.71
N MET A 475 -6.21 -22.62 2.58
CA MET A 475 -5.64 -21.88 3.70
C MET A 475 -6.60 -20.79 4.15
N ILE A 476 -6.98 -20.87 5.42
CA ILE A 476 -7.84 -19.89 6.09
C ILE A 476 -6.94 -19.08 7.02
N GLY A 477 -6.55 -17.87 6.60
CA GLY A 477 -5.62 -17.04 7.35
C GLY A 477 -5.07 -15.86 6.55
N TYR A 478 -4.00 -15.25 7.05
CA TYR A 478 -3.35 -14.11 6.42
C TYR A 478 -1.88 -14.35 6.13
N LEU A 479 -1.43 -13.89 4.95
CA LEU A 479 -0.04 -13.88 4.54
C LEU A 479 0.77 -12.96 5.47
N ALA A 480 1.73 -13.53 6.19
CA ALA A 480 2.77 -12.77 6.86
C ALA A 480 3.54 -11.95 5.81
N GLN A 481 3.44 -10.62 5.87
CA GLN A 481 4.05 -9.76 4.86
C GLN A 481 5.58 -9.70 5.04
N PRO A 482 6.36 -9.50 3.96
CA PRO A 482 7.76 -9.10 4.09
C PRO A 482 7.86 -7.77 4.86
N LEU A 483 8.95 -7.60 5.62
CA LEU A 483 9.16 -6.48 6.55
C LEU A 483 10.15 -5.44 6.03
N TYR A 484 10.57 -5.51 4.76
CA TYR A 484 11.35 -4.41 4.18
C TYR A 484 10.53 -3.12 4.18
N GLY A 485 11.14 -2.03 4.68
CA GLY A 485 10.46 -0.76 4.82
C GLY A 485 9.35 -0.75 5.87
N ILE A 486 9.30 -1.71 6.81
CA ILE A 486 8.25 -1.78 7.84
C ILE A 486 8.17 -0.50 8.68
N TRP A 487 9.29 0.21 8.83
CA TRP A 487 9.31 1.52 9.49
C TRP A 487 8.40 2.54 8.77
N ALA A 488 8.30 2.44 7.45
CA ALA A 488 7.62 3.37 6.57
C ALA A 488 6.17 2.99 6.26
N SER A 489 5.71 1.80 6.68
CA SER A 489 4.41 1.23 6.32
C SER A 489 3.39 1.20 7.46
N GLY A 490 3.52 2.10 8.44
CA GLY A 490 2.49 2.27 9.48
C GLY A 490 1.31 3.09 8.94
N PRO A 491 0.06 2.84 9.40
CA PRO A 491 -0.35 1.88 10.43
C PRO A 491 -0.22 0.40 10.00
N TYR A 492 -0.30 -0.51 10.97
CA TYR A 492 -0.03 -1.94 10.80
C TYR A 492 -1.30 -2.80 10.85
N PHE A 493 -1.14 -4.07 10.46
CA PHE A 493 -2.17 -5.05 10.11
C PHE A 493 -2.85 -4.78 8.78
N HIS A 494 -3.60 -5.77 8.29
CA HIS A 494 -4.26 -5.72 6.98
C HIS A 494 -5.30 -4.61 6.89
N ASN A 495 -5.79 -4.07 8.02
CA ASN A 495 -6.80 -3.02 8.09
C ASN A 495 -6.26 -1.68 8.64
N GLY A 496 -4.96 -1.58 8.90
CA GLY A 496 -4.32 -0.36 9.43
C GLY A 496 -4.77 0.03 10.83
N SER A 497 -5.17 -0.93 11.67
CA SER A 497 -5.77 -0.67 13.00
C SER A 497 -4.76 -0.35 14.12
N VAL A 498 -3.48 -0.71 13.93
CA VAL A 498 -2.44 -0.54 14.96
C VAL A 498 -1.46 0.56 14.53
N PRO A 499 -1.35 1.69 15.25
CA PRO A 499 -0.65 2.88 14.74
C PRO A 499 0.89 2.80 14.77
N ASP A 500 1.46 1.95 15.62
CA ASP A 500 2.90 1.84 15.83
C ASP A 500 3.35 0.39 16.12
N LEU A 501 4.63 0.10 15.87
CA LEU A 501 5.17 -1.25 15.98
C LEU A 501 5.29 -1.71 17.45
N TRP A 502 5.48 -0.76 18.38
CA TRP A 502 5.47 -1.07 19.81
C TRP A 502 4.16 -1.70 20.26
N SER A 503 3.03 -1.08 19.93
CA SER A 503 1.69 -1.57 20.24
C SER A 503 1.31 -2.81 19.42
N LEU A 504 1.92 -3.02 18.24
CA LEU A 504 1.82 -4.31 17.54
C LEU A 504 2.44 -5.43 18.38
N LEU A 505 3.67 -5.21 18.87
CA LEU A 505 4.42 -6.19 19.67
C LEU A 505 3.91 -6.33 21.12
N LYS A 506 3.06 -5.41 21.59
CA LYS A 506 2.47 -5.40 22.94
C LYS A 506 0.99 -5.03 22.87
N SER A 507 0.14 -6.04 22.76
CA SER A 507 -1.29 -5.86 22.47
C SER A 507 -2.03 -5.02 23.51
N SER A 508 -1.59 -5.07 24.78
CA SER A 508 -2.15 -4.29 25.88
C SER A 508 -1.96 -2.78 25.76
N ASP A 509 -1.01 -2.33 24.93
CA ASP A 509 -0.75 -0.91 24.68
C ASP A 509 -1.49 -0.39 23.41
N ARG A 510 -2.26 -1.24 22.71
CA ARG A 510 -2.99 -0.84 21.49
C ARG A 510 -4.14 0.12 21.82
N PRO A 511 -4.21 1.30 21.16
CA PRO A 511 -5.34 2.19 21.34
C PRO A 511 -6.58 1.66 20.62
N ARG A 512 -7.75 1.79 21.25
CA ARG A 512 -9.05 1.39 20.64
C ARG A 512 -9.64 2.46 19.74
N ILE A 513 -9.43 3.73 20.10
CA ILE A 513 -9.89 4.86 19.31
C ILE A 513 -8.76 5.86 19.27
N TRP A 514 -8.29 6.17 18.07
CA TRP A 514 -7.12 7.01 17.89
C TRP A 514 -7.21 7.81 16.61
N ARG A 515 -6.45 8.91 16.56
CA ARG A 515 -6.37 9.79 15.40
C ARG A 515 -4.90 10.12 15.15
N ARG A 516 -4.42 9.82 13.94
CA ARG A 516 -3.09 10.27 13.52
C ARG A 516 -3.01 11.80 13.56
N LYS A 517 -1.86 12.33 13.99
CA LYS A 517 -1.62 13.78 14.01
C LYS A 517 -1.88 14.39 12.63
N SER A 518 -2.68 15.45 12.59
CA SER A 518 -2.92 16.26 11.40
C SER A 518 -1.97 17.46 11.36
N LYS A 519 -1.77 18.03 10.17
CA LYS A 519 -1.13 19.35 10.06
C LYS A 519 -1.98 20.41 10.76
N SER A 520 -1.34 21.53 11.11
CA SER A 520 -2.00 22.63 11.81
C SER A 520 -3.29 23.06 11.09
N PRO A 521 -4.41 23.20 11.81
CA PRO A 521 -5.69 23.54 11.20
C PRO A 521 -5.63 24.94 10.57
N ARG A 522 -6.31 25.10 9.43
CA ARG A 522 -6.49 26.39 8.76
C ARG A 522 -7.98 26.64 8.61
N PHE A 523 -8.42 27.86 8.89
CA PHE A 523 -9.83 28.20 8.88
C PHE A 523 -10.48 27.90 7.53
N GLY A 524 -11.64 27.23 7.56
CA GLY A 524 -12.45 26.92 6.38
C GLY A 524 -11.96 25.75 5.53
N VAL A 525 -10.80 25.15 5.83
CA VAL A 525 -10.23 24.04 5.04
C VAL A 525 -9.85 22.85 5.91
N VAL A 526 -9.88 21.66 5.32
CA VAL A 526 -9.44 20.40 5.94
C VAL A 526 -7.98 20.17 5.58
N MET A 527 -7.13 20.01 6.59
CA MET A 527 -5.69 19.74 6.41
C MET A 527 -5.38 18.25 6.53
N GLY A 528 -4.35 17.76 5.85
CA GLY A 528 -4.01 16.33 5.84
C GLY A 528 -3.30 15.85 7.10
N PHE A 529 -2.88 14.59 7.06
CA PHE A 529 -2.01 14.03 8.10
C PHE A 529 -0.63 14.70 8.11
N GLU A 530 -0.03 14.81 9.29
CA GLU A 530 1.35 15.26 9.43
C GLU A 530 2.29 14.16 8.92
N THR A 531 3.03 14.48 7.88
CA THR A 531 3.96 13.58 7.19
C THR A 531 5.42 13.97 7.44
N ASP A 532 5.69 15.15 8.01
CA ASP A 532 7.02 15.56 8.46
C ASP A 532 7.50 14.65 9.60
N LEU A 533 8.63 13.97 9.41
CA LEU A 533 9.13 12.99 10.38
C LEU A 533 9.44 13.62 11.75
N ALA A 534 9.96 14.85 11.77
CA ALA A 534 10.31 15.52 13.03
C ALA A 534 9.07 15.83 13.87
N LYS A 535 7.92 16.05 13.23
CA LYS A 535 6.67 16.42 13.90
C LYS A 535 5.78 15.22 14.13
N GLY A 536 5.52 14.45 13.08
CA GLY A 536 4.49 13.43 13.02
C GLY A 536 4.95 12.01 13.31
N TYR A 537 6.24 11.71 13.37
CA TYR A 537 6.73 10.33 13.50
C TYR A 537 7.37 10.07 14.87
N ASP A 538 7.14 8.87 15.45
CA ASP A 538 7.75 8.41 16.70
C ASP A 538 8.80 7.33 16.39
N PRO A 539 10.10 7.66 16.48
CA PRO A 539 11.17 6.70 16.21
C PRO A 539 11.36 5.64 17.30
N SER A 540 10.79 5.84 18.49
CA SER A 540 10.90 4.88 19.60
C SER A 540 9.86 3.76 19.49
N LYS A 541 8.66 4.11 19.04
CA LYS A 541 7.58 3.15 18.80
C LYS A 541 7.52 2.65 17.35
N LEU A 542 8.26 3.29 16.45
CA LEU A 542 8.29 3.04 15.02
C LEU A 542 6.87 3.13 14.41
N GLY A 543 6.38 4.36 14.26
CA GLY A 543 5.05 4.62 13.73
C GLY A 543 4.70 6.11 13.73
N TRP A 544 3.52 6.43 13.19
CA TRP A 544 3.02 7.80 13.22
C TRP A 544 2.46 8.15 14.59
N LYS A 545 2.77 9.36 15.09
CA LYS A 545 2.17 9.89 16.31
C LYS A 545 0.66 10.03 16.14
N TYR A 546 -0.05 9.74 17.22
CA TYR A 546 -1.49 9.81 17.30
C TYR A 546 -1.94 10.40 18.63
N ASP A 547 -3.20 10.82 18.66
CA ASP A 547 -3.95 11.12 19.87
C ASP A 547 -4.94 9.99 20.14
N THR A 548 -5.02 9.52 21.37
CA THR A 548 -6.12 8.66 21.80
C THR A 548 -7.38 9.48 21.97
N ILE A 549 -8.49 9.02 21.39
CA ILE A 549 -9.77 9.72 21.49
C ILE A 549 -10.60 9.09 22.61
N PRO A 550 -11.14 9.90 23.55
CA PRO A 550 -12.01 9.37 24.60
C PRO A 550 -13.25 8.69 24.03
N CYS A 551 -13.61 7.58 24.66
CA CYS A 551 -14.87 6.90 24.44
C CYS A 551 -16.06 7.81 24.81
N SER A 552 -17.12 7.81 24.00
CA SER A 552 -18.37 8.53 24.30
C SER A 552 -19.57 7.67 23.97
N TYR A 553 -20.51 7.52 24.91
CA TYR A 553 -21.82 6.89 24.68
C TYR A 553 -22.93 7.90 24.37
N LEU A 554 -22.61 9.20 24.43
CA LEU A 554 -23.56 10.31 24.26
C LEU A 554 -23.61 10.83 22.83
N THR A 555 -22.71 10.36 21.97
CA THR A 555 -22.59 10.78 20.59
C THR A 555 -23.16 9.72 19.67
N PHE A 556 -23.87 10.13 18.63
CA PHE A 556 -24.28 9.25 17.53
C PHE A 556 -23.20 9.13 16.44
N SER A 557 -22.01 9.73 16.65
CA SER A 557 -20.89 9.63 15.71
C SER A 557 -20.21 8.27 15.85
N PRO A 558 -20.14 7.45 14.78
CA PRO A 558 -19.54 6.12 14.84
C PRO A 558 -18.03 6.16 15.16
N PHE A 559 -17.40 7.32 14.98
CA PHE A 559 -15.96 7.49 15.13
C PHE A 559 -15.49 7.54 16.59
N ASN A 560 -16.37 7.79 17.56
CA ASN A 560 -16.04 7.76 18.99
C ASN A 560 -17.09 7.06 19.88
N HIS A 561 -18.10 6.44 19.26
CA HIS A 561 -19.17 5.78 19.99
C HIS A 561 -18.74 4.45 20.62
N CYS A 562 -18.90 4.33 21.93
CA CYS A 562 -18.65 3.10 22.68
C CYS A 562 -19.27 3.13 24.09
N ASN A 563 -19.37 1.95 24.72
CA ASN A 563 -19.73 1.83 26.12
C ASN A 563 -18.49 2.11 27.01
N PRO A 564 -18.50 3.13 27.89
CA PRO A 564 -17.39 3.42 28.80
C PRO A 564 -17.31 2.46 30.00
N TRP A 565 -18.41 1.76 30.34
CA TRP A 565 -18.50 0.79 31.44
C TRP A 565 -18.12 -0.63 31.02
N ASP A 566 -18.29 -0.96 29.73
CA ASP A 566 -17.71 -2.15 29.10
C ASP A 566 -16.94 -1.73 27.84
N PRO A 567 -15.62 -1.50 27.97
CA PRO A 567 -14.80 -1.12 26.83
C PRO A 567 -14.82 -2.16 25.70
N ASN A 568 -15.09 -3.43 25.98
CA ASN A 568 -15.13 -4.51 25.00
C ASN A 568 -16.49 -4.65 24.31
N GLU A 569 -17.53 -3.98 24.79
CA GLU A 569 -18.84 -4.04 24.17
C GLU A 569 -18.85 -3.29 22.83
N THR A 570 -19.31 -3.98 21.78
CA THR A 570 -19.67 -3.38 20.50
C THR A 570 -21.07 -2.78 20.62
N PRO A 571 -21.25 -1.46 20.42
CA PRO A 571 -22.57 -0.86 20.52
C PRO A 571 -23.59 -1.47 19.56
N LEU A 572 -24.87 -1.51 19.95
CA LEU A 572 -25.95 -2.13 19.15
C LEU A 572 -26.02 -1.65 17.70
N ILE A 573 -25.79 -0.35 17.45
CA ILE A 573 -25.77 0.23 16.10
C ILE A 573 -24.61 -0.37 15.30
N GLU A 574 -23.41 -0.44 15.87
CA GLU A 574 -22.24 -1.04 15.21
C GLU A 574 -22.43 -2.54 14.99
N GLY A 575 -23.06 -3.25 15.94
CA GLY A 575 -23.41 -4.67 15.78
C GLY A 575 -24.40 -4.89 14.63
N GLY A 576 -25.43 -4.06 14.50
CA GLY A 576 -26.38 -4.11 13.39
C GLY A 576 -25.76 -3.80 12.03
N LEU A 577 -24.88 -2.79 11.97
CA LEU A 577 -24.13 -2.46 10.76
C LEU A 577 -23.15 -3.57 10.39
N SER A 578 -22.50 -4.19 11.37
CA SER A 578 -21.59 -5.33 11.15
C SER A 578 -22.33 -6.53 10.58
N LEU A 579 -23.53 -6.83 11.08
CA LEU A 579 -24.38 -7.88 10.50
C LEU A 579 -24.77 -7.55 9.06
N LEU A 580 -25.14 -6.29 8.79
CA LEU A 580 -25.52 -5.83 7.45
C LEU A 580 -24.34 -5.94 6.46
N TYR A 581 -23.15 -5.46 6.83
CA TYR A 581 -21.97 -5.49 5.96
C TYR A 581 -21.38 -6.89 5.82
N GLY A 582 -21.44 -7.72 6.86
CA GLY A 582 -20.99 -9.10 6.82
C GLY A 582 -21.85 -10.03 5.95
N ASN A 583 -23.07 -9.60 5.59
CA ASN A 583 -24.03 -10.39 4.79
C ASN A 583 -24.54 -9.62 3.55
N GLY A 584 -23.77 -8.65 3.06
CA GLY A 584 -24.16 -7.84 1.91
C GLY A 584 -23.05 -6.97 1.35
N ALA A 585 -22.40 -7.44 0.29
CA ALA A 585 -21.26 -6.77 -0.36
C ALA A 585 -21.61 -5.37 -0.88
N LEU A 586 -22.85 -5.15 -1.33
CA LEU A 586 -23.35 -3.83 -1.72
C LEU A 586 -23.76 -2.93 -0.57
N ALA A 587 -24.08 -3.47 0.61
CA ALA A 587 -24.57 -2.65 1.71
C ALA A 587 -23.52 -1.63 2.17
N TRP A 588 -22.25 -2.02 2.12
CA TRP A 588 -21.11 -1.14 2.38
C TRP A 588 -21.09 0.07 1.43
N ASN A 589 -21.26 -0.21 0.14
CA ASN A 589 -21.23 0.75 -0.95
C ASN A 589 -22.46 1.67 -0.91
N LEU A 590 -23.67 1.09 -0.93
CA LEU A 590 -24.96 1.81 -0.94
C LEU A 590 -25.09 2.82 0.21
N LEU A 591 -24.72 2.44 1.43
CA LEU A 591 -24.81 3.36 2.57
C LEU A 591 -23.79 4.49 2.48
N GLY A 592 -22.55 4.23 2.05
CA GLY A 592 -21.56 5.29 1.85
C GLY A 592 -21.95 6.28 0.74
N SER A 593 -22.70 5.79 -0.25
CA SER A 593 -23.16 6.56 -1.42
C SER A 593 -24.19 7.62 -1.10
N ILE A 594 -25.04 7.35 -0.11
CA ILE A 594 -26.11 8.24 0.31
C ILE A 594 -25.54 9.44 1.10
N VAL A 595 -24.37 9.29 1.72
CA VAL A 595 -23.74 10.30 2.60
C VAL A 595 -22.60 11.09 1.95
N ALA A 596 -21.87 10.50 1.00
CA ALA A 596 -20.67 11.08 0.41
C ALA A 596 -20.82 12.43 -0.32
N PRO A 597 -21.94 12.75 -1.02
CA PRO A 597 -22.04 14.03 -1.75
C PRO A 597 -22.07 15.28 -0.86
N SER A 598 -22.26 15.13 0.45
CA SER A 598 -22.61 16.22 1.38
C SER A 598 -21.77 16.26 2.66
N PHE A 599 -20.53 15.76 2.66
CA PHE A 599 -19.68 15.85 3.84
C PHE A 599 -19.33 17.30 4.19
N SER A 600 -19.65 17.69 5.42
CA SER A 600 -19.14 18.92 6.03
C SER A 600 -17.65 18.75 6.36
N ASN A 601 -16.95 19.87 6.62
CA ASN A 601 -15.57 19.79 7.10
C ASN A 601 -15.46 19.00 8.42
N SER A 602 -16.50 19.01 9.27
CA SER A 602 -16.52 18.20 10.50
C SER A 602 -16.57 16.71 10.18
N ASP A 603 -17.42 16.29 9.23
CA ASP A 603 -17.51 14.88 8.82
C ASP A 603 -16.17 14.38 8.26
N ILE A 604 -15.46 15.23 7.52
CA ILE A 604 -14.14 14.90 6.96
C ILE A 604 -13.08 14.81 8.07
N GLU A 605 -13.15 15.65 9.10
CA GLU A 605 -12.26 15.55 10.26
C GLU A 605 -12.52 14.28 11.09
N ASP A 606 -13.77 13.86 11.22
CA ASP A 606 -14.19 12.63 11.90
C ASP A 606 -13.63 11.38 11.20
N ARG A 607 -13.56 11.38 9.86
CA ARG A 607 -12.97 10.29 9.04
C ARG A 607 -11.47 10.09 9.26
N LYS A 608 -10.80 10.96 10.03
CA LYS A 608 -9.39 10.80 10.46
C LYS A 608 -9.26 10.04 11.78
N ILE A 609 -10.38 9.71 12.41
CA ILE A 609 -10.43 8.93 13.65
C ILE A 609 -10.66 7.47 13.28
N TYR A 610 -9.77 6.61 13.77
CA TYR A 610 -9.88 5.16 13.66
C TYR A 610 -10.57 4.62 14.91
N ASN A 611 -11.66 3.87 14.75
CA ASN A 611 -12.38 3.23 15.87
C ASN A 611 -12.39 1.71 15.65
N THR A 612 -11.66 0.98 16.48
CA THR A 612 -11.43 -0.46 16.28
C THR A 612 -12.65 -1.34 16.56
N ARG A 613 -13.81 -0.73 16.82
CA ARG A 613 -15.10 -1.42 16.98
C ARG A 613 -15.96 -1.37 15.71
N MET A 614 -15.60 -0.52 14.76
CA MET A 614 -16.30 -0.47 13.49
C MET A 614 -16.03 -1.76 12.70
N PHE A 615 -16.97 -2.15 11.84
CA PHE A 615 -16.84 -3.35 11.01
C PHE A 615 -15.50 -3.37 10.26
N SER A 616 -14.80 -4.51 10.34
CA SER A 616 -13.50 -4.76 9.70
C SER A 616 -12.33 -3.92 10.23
N GLN A 617 -12.47 -3.28 11.41
CA GLN A 617 -11.46 -2.40 12.01
C GLN A 617 -10.88 -2.95 13.33
N SER A 618 -11.13 -4.21 13.69
CA SER A 618 -10.57 -4.78 14.92
C SER A 618 -9.04 -4.70 14.93
N ASN A 619 -8.50 -4.34 16.10
CA ASN A 619 -7.06 -4.35 16.39
C ASN A 619 -6.63 -5.60 17.19
N SER A 620 -7.46 -6.65 17.20
CA SER A 620 -7.16 -7.94 17.82
C SER A 620 -6.05 -8.71 17.07
N GLY A 621 -5.60 -9.82 17.66
CA GLY A 621 -4.68 -10.74 16.99
C GLY A 621 -3.21 -10.41 17.13
N HIS A 622 -2.38 -11.31 16.61
CA HIS A 622 -0.92 -11.26 16.71
C HIS A 622 -0.45 -11.15 18.17
N THR A 623 -1.17 -11.77 19.10
CA THR A 623 -0.96 -11.66 20.55
C THR A 623 0.14 -12.60 21.06
N PHE A 624 0.63 -13.52 20.21
CA PHE A 624 1.77 -14.37 20.54
C PHE A 624 3.06 -13.58 20.80
N THR A 625 3.12 -12.28 20.48
CA THR A 625 4.22 -11.38 20.86
C THR A 625 4.12 -10.82 22.29
N ASP A 626 3.00 -11.02 22.99
CA ASP A 626 2.82 -10.48 24.35
C ASP A 626 3.79 -11.10 25.36
N VAL A 627 4.30 -12.30 25.06
CA VAL A 627 5.36 -12.96 25.83
C VAL A 627 6.73 -12.26 25.76
N LEU A 628 6.91 -11.30 24.85
CA LEU A 628 8.15 -10.52 24.76
C LEU A 628 8.33 -9.65 26.00
N THR A 629 9.58 -9.42 26.38
CA THR A 629 9.96 -8.38 27.32
C THR A 629 10.09 -7.05 26.59
N ASP A 630 9.97 -5.94 27.30
CA ASP A 630 10.12 -4.61 26.72
C ASP A 630 11.53 -4.37 26.13
N ALA A 631 12.56 -5.01 26.69
CA ALA A 631 13.91 -4.99 26.14
C ALA A 631 13.99 -5.72 24.79
N GLU A 632 13.38 -6.91 24.67
CA GLU A 632 13.31 -7.64 23.40
C GLU A 632 12.52 -6.86 22.35
N ARG A 633 11.40 -6.22 22.73
CA ARG A 633 10.62 -5.35 21.83
C ARG A 633 11.45 -4.19 21.31
N THR A 634 12.17 -3.51 22.20
CA THR A 634 13.03 -2.38 21.84
C THR A 634 14.13 -2.82 20.87
N ALA A 635 14.77 -3.96 21.13
CA ALA A 635 15.79 -4.51 20.24
C ALA A 635 15.22 -4.90 18.86
N LEU A 636 14.06 -5.57 18.82
CA LEU A 636 13.36 -5.93 17.58
C LEU A 636 12.99 -4.69 16.76
N ILE A 637 12.47 -3.63 17.40
CA ILE A 637 12.18 -2.36 16.74
C ILE A 637 13.45 -1.74 16.16
N GLU A 638 14.54 -1.74 16.92
CA GLU A 638 15.82 -1.19 16.45
C GLU A 638 16.36 -1.95 15.23
N TYR A 639 16.17 -3.27 15.20
CA TYR A 639 16.49 -4.09 14.03
C TYR A 639 15.58 -3.78 12.84
N MET A 640 14.27 -3.63 13.05
CA MET A 640 13.30 -3.32 11.99
C MET A 640 13.50 -1.93 11.37
N LYS A 641 14.21 -1.00 12.03
CA LYS A 641 14.70 0.24 11.38
C LYS A 641 15.72 -0.04 10.27
N THR A 642 16.39 -1.18 10.30
CA THR A 642 17.42 -1.53 9.31
C THR A 642 16.87 -2.23 8.08
N LEU A 643 15.60 -2.66 8.11
CA LEU A 643 14.89 -3.36 7.05
C LEU A 643 14.15 -2.37 6.12
#